data_AF-C8WKQ3-F1
#
_entry.id   AF-C8WKQ3-F1
#
_cell.length_a   1.000
_cell.length_b   1.000
_cell.length_c   1.000
_cell.angle_alpha   90.00
_cell.angle_beta   90.00
_cell.angle_gamma   90.00
#
_symmetry.space_group_name_H-M   'P 1'
#
loop_
_entity.id
_entity.type
_entity.pdbx_description
1 polymer ?
#
loop_
_entity_poly.entity_id
_entity_poly.type
_entity_poly.pdbx_seq_one_letter_code
_entity_poly.pdbx_strand_id
1 'polypeptide(L)'
;MSIKMKRLEEVACVFDDRCAPVRGAQRLLRKGPYRLYVETGFIPFDDYAFDGRFLLLGSVCNVEAPSGCLQVTEARGKFSATDLYHVVACDDDADTVYLRHVLSRIPAAKHADMSGHTVRLTESSLRHISVPWPDADVRRAVARYLDECESRCRDLAARNRSLFEEGVEAYREAARRSSKTMKLGNACAMREGSFLPAEKRSAKGALPAVSSQGVMAYTDEEGVREQCVVVGQAGQYLVARMMPEGAYPLVDTIALTTDASDPLTVDALVFALASLGIRPRLRVVDRAVEALALPLEELVALEIPLIEEGERDARYSEMRAILESIEKGEREAKEAHAAAKVLVDGLFAGREEALKRFVEPAPHEVLEALVQDVRSDLAHVEGVAASAFDAAWEVLPLLFVRLVDDGAAWARVIAAEDTPAQIDVELERFAAQDEGLSFLSGFALSASSLDESSQRRMIDRIGDLRLDGYNGELLRWLALGNEPEPDAPCPAAVSDLMARIALAFNPSAAQAYDPCLGVGDTLAALRRFAPTIRCGGQTVRFPDALVAKLAARCEGWFFDDGALAVGSALVEDELAGKLADVIVSVLPPNQGEWTDHAPDPSDTRWAFGVPPRNKANLAWVQQAFAHRAPGGIAVLAASNAVLHESRGCEPGVRAALIESGCVRAVVSLPGGLFSDGRVPFSIIVLGDKRSVPFETLFVNALEYGVPNVTRAGRGLPMDARDRVVSTVERWIATGSSVFIPGFARSVPESEIVALGDLTPWSYV
;
A
#
# COMPACT_ATOMS: atom_id res chain seq x y z
N MET A 1 -20.77 5.55 13.45
CA MET A 1 -20.30 4.49 12.54
C MET A 1 -21.36 4.34 11.47
N SER A 2 -20.99 4.35 10.19
CA SER A 2 -21.94 4.12 9.10
C SER A 2 -21.22 3.50 7.93
N ILE A 3 -21.70 2.33 7.47
CA ILE A 3 -21.26 1.79 6.18
C ILE A 3 -21.99 2.56 5.08
N LYS A 4 -21.27 3.49 4.43
CA LYS A 4 -21.83 4.21 3.28
C LYS A 4 -21.59 3.40 2.03
N MET A 5 -22.63 3.21 1.21
CA MET A 5 -22.45 2.69 -0.14
C MET A 5 -21.98 3.83 -1.03
N LYS A 6 -20.87 3.63 -1.73
CA LYS A 6 -20.32 4.60 -2.69
C LYS A 6 -20.16 3.95 -4.05
N ARG A 7 -20.24 4.74 -5.11
CA ARG A 7 -19.83 4.27 -6.44
C ARG A 7 -18.32 4.13 -6.49
N LEU A 8 -17.83 3.19 -7.30
CA LEU A 8 -16.40 2.96 -7.47
C LEU A 8 -15.66 4.25 -7.88
N GLU A 9 -16.26 5.06 -8.76
CA GLU A 9 -15.71 6.34 -9.22
C GLU A 9 -15.57 7.41 -8.11
N GLU A 10 -16.28 7.26 -6.98
CA GLU A 10 -16.18 8.19 -5.85
C GLU A 10 -15.03 7.85 -4.90
N VAL A 11 -14.41 6.68 -5.06
CA VAL A 11 -13.44 6.12 -4.11
C VAL A 11 -12.15 5.64 -4.76
N ALA A 12 -12.17 5.42 -6.09
CA ALA A 12 -11.03 4.95 -6.85
C ALA A 12 -11.01 5.57 -8.25
N CYS A 13 -9.80 5.76 -8.76
CA CYS A 13 -9.53 6.24 -10.10
C CYS A 13 -9.44 5.05 -11.07
N VAL A 14 -9.99 5.22 -12.27
CA VAL A 14 -9.91 4.23 -13.37
C VAL A 14 -9.02 4.80 -14.47
N PHE A 15 -7.95 4.07 -14.83
CA PHE A 15 -6.83 4.52 -15.65
C PHE A 15 -6.78 3.84 -17.03
N ASP A 16 -7.94 3.60 -17.65
CA ASP A 16 -8.05 2.90 -18.93
C ASP A 16 -7.34 3.65 -20.08
N ASP A 17 -7.20 4.97 -19.96
CA ASP A 17 -6.50 5.84 -20.91
C ASP A 17 -4.97 5.59 -20.98
N ARG A 18 -4.40 4.98 -19.93
CA ARG A 18 -2.99 4.60 -19.85
C ARG A 18 -2.72 3.16 -20.34
N CYS A 19 -3.76 2.39 -20.65
CA CYS A 19 -3.60 1.02 -21.16
C CYS A 19 -3.06 1.02 -22.59
N ALA A 20 -2.13 0.10 -22.88
CA ALA A 20 -1.44 0.04 -24.16
C ALA A 20 -2.15 -0.94 -25.13
N PRO A 21 -2.54 -0.53 -26.35
CA PRO A 21 -3.17 -1.42 -27.33
C PRO A 21 -2.13 -2.30 -28.06
N VAL A 22 -1.38 -3.12 -27.31
CA VAL A 22 -0.29 -3.96 -27.86
C VAL A 22 -0.85 -5.31 -28.29
N ARG A 23 -0.85 -5.59 -29.61
CA ARG A 23 -1.47 -6.79 -30.21
C ARG A 23 -0.49 -7.61 -31.06
N GLY A 24 -0.69 -8.93 -31.10
CA GLY A 24 -0.03 -9.83 -32.05
C GLY A 24 1.51 -9.82 -31.97
N ALA A 25 2.17 -9.70 -33.13
CA ALA A 25 3.63 -9.81 -33.27
C ALA A 25 4.43 -8.79 -32.43
N GLN A 26 3.86 -7.63 -32.09
CA GLN A 26 4.51 -6.63 -31.24
C GLN A 26 4.82 -7.17 -29.84
N ARG A 27 3.98 -8.08 -29.32
CA ARG A 27 4.18 -8.74 -28.01
C ARG A 27 5.42 -9.65 -28.00
N LEU A 28 5.80 -10.21 -29.14
CA LEU A 28 6.93 -11.16 -29.25
C LEU A 28 8.28 -10.44 -29.42
N LEU A 29 8.26 -9.23 -29.97
CA LEU A 29 9.46 -8.46 -30.33
C LEU A 29 9.93 -7.54 -29.20
N ARG A 30 9.04 -7.15 -28.28
CA ARG A 30 9.32 -6.24 -27.17
C ARG A 30 9.55 -7.02 -25.89
N LYS A 31 10.82 -7.21 -25.52
CA LYS A 31 11.22 -7.95 -24.31
C LYS A 31 11.97 -7.02 -23.35
N GLY A 32 11.62 -7.08 -22.08
CA GLY A 32 12.31 -6.35 -21.03
C GLY A 32 11.91 -6.81 -19.62
N PRO A 33 12.29 -6.05 -18.59
CA PRO A 33 12.16 -6.48 -17.20
C PRO A 33 10.74 -6.31 -16.63
N TYR A 34 9.86 -5.57 -17.32
CA TYR A 34 8.54 -5.21 -16.81
C TYR A 34 7.47 -6.20 -17.26
N ARG A 35 6.33 -6.22 -16.58
CA ARG A 35 5.19 -7.10 -16.91
C ARG A 35 4.20 -6.37 -17.82
N LEU A 36 3.83 -6.97 -18.95
CA LEU A 36 2.65 -6.58 -19.72
C LEU A 36 1.52 -7.58 -19.47
N TYR A 37 0.42 -7.13 -18.86
CA TYR A 37 -0.75 -7.97 -18.61
C TYR A 37 -1.59 -8.15 -19.89
N VAL A 38 -1.84 -9.42 -20.21
CA VAL A 38 -2.50 -9.93 -21.43
C VAL A 38 -3.54 -10.99 -21.05
N GLU A 39 -4.29 -11.50 -22.02
CA GLU A 39 -5.40 -12.46 -21.84
C GLU A 39 -5.02 -13.68 -21.00
N THR A 40 -3.79 -14.17 -21.14
CA THR A 40 -3.30 -15.39 -20.48
C THR A 40 -2.33 -15.12 -19.33
N GLY A 41 -2.43 -13.96 -18.67
CA GLY A 41 -1.58 -13.58 -17.55
C GLY A 41 -0.67 -12.40 -17.90
N PHE A 42 0.65 -12.58 -17.84
CA PHE A 42 1.59 -11.53 -18.20
C PHE A 42 2.76 -12.07 -19.03
N ILE A 43 3.37 -11.18 -19.82
CA ILE A 43 4.59 -11.43 -20.57
C ILE A 43 5.67 -10.39 -20.22
N PRO A 44 6.96 -10.70 -20.38
CA PRO A 44 8.03 -9.71 -20.27
C PRO A 44 7.88 -8.58 -21.30
N PHE A 45 8.17 -7.35 -20.91
CA PHE A 45 7.94 -6.15 -21.72
C PHE A 45 9.01 -5.08 -21.43
N ASP A 46 9.32 -4.27 -22.44
CA ASP A 46 10.41 -3.29 -22.43
C ASP A 46 10.02 -1.90 -21.88
N ASP A 47 8.76 -1.71 -21.49
CA ASP A 47 8.20 -0.42 -21.11
C ASP A 47 7.17 -0.56 -19.95
N TYR A 48 6.84 0.54 -19.27
CA TYR A 48 5.86 0.55 -18.19
C TYR A 48 4.99 1.81 -18.22
N ALA A 49 3.68 1.64 -18.03
CA ALA A 49 2.72 2.74 -17.94
C ALA A 49 2.28 3.02 -16.50
N PHE A 50 2.54 2.10 -15.57
CA PHE A 50 2.13 2.15 -14.18
C PHE A 50 3.31 1.82 -13.27
N ASP A 51 3.40 2.52 -12.13
CA ASP A 51 4.34 2.24 -11.05
C ASP A 51 3.62 2.45 -9.72
N GLY A 52 3.53 1.41 -8.90
CA GLY A 52 2.76 1.42 -7.65
C GLY A 52 1.88 0.19 -7.50
N ARG A 53 0.79 0.31 -6.74
CA ARG A 53 -0.18 -0.78 -6.50
C ARG A 53 -1.51 -0.48 -7.18
N PHE A 54 -1.94 -1.40 -8.04
CA PHE A 54 -3.17 -1.25 -8.82
C PHE A 54 -3.94 -2.57 -8.88
N LEU A 55 -5.24 -2.47 -9.16
CA LEU A 55 -6.13 -3.59 -9.42
C LEU A 55 -6.44 -3.67 -10.91
N LEU A 56 -6.31 -4.86 -11.46
CA LEU A 56 -6.65 -5.18 -12.85
C LEU A 56 -7.94 -5.98 -12.86
N LEU A 57 -8.96 -5.44 -13.54
CA LEU A 57 -10.21 -6.14 -13.80
C LEU A 57 -10.33 -6.40 -15.29
N GLY A 58 -10.76 -7.61 -15.66
CA GLY A 58 -10.99 -7.94 -17.06
C GLY A 58 -12.07 -7.08 -17.70
N SER A 59 -11.80 -6.49 -18.87
CA SER A 59 -12.83 -5.88 -19.71
C SER A 59 -13.51 -6.92 -20.60
N VAL A 60 -12.71 -7.68 -21.36
CA VAL A 60 -13.21 -8.74 -22.28
C VAL A 60 -12.51 -10.08 -22.09
N CYS A 61 -11.48 -10.14 -21.22
CA CYS A 61 -10.79 -11.35 -20.82
C CYS A 61 -10.77 -11.43 -19.30
N ASN A 62 -10.80 -12.63 -18.71
CA ASN A 62 -10.69 -12.79 -17.26
C ASN A 62 -11.66 -11.86 -16.49
N VAL A 63 -12.92 -11.77 -16.93
CA VAL A 63 -13.94 -10.93 -16.28
C VAL A 63 -14.48 -11.62 -15.02
N GLU A 64 -14.66 -12.93 -15.09
CA GLU A 64 -15.30 -13.75 -14.06
C GLU A 64 -14.31 -14.79 -13.51
N ALA A 65 -14.22 -14.86 -12.19
CA ALA A 65 -13.47 -15.88 -11.47
C ALA A 65 -14.28 -17.19 -11.40
N PRO A 66 -13.65 -18.36 -11.12
CA PRO A 66 -14.38 -19.62 -10.92
C PRO A 66 -15.47 -19.57 -9.83
N SER A 67 -15.42 -18.57 -8.94
CA SER A 67 -16.44 -18.32 -7.91
C SER A 67 -17.73 -17.66 -8.45
N GLY A 68 -17.75 -17.22 -9.71
CA GLY A 68 -18.83 -16.43 -10.31
C GLY A 68 -18.78 -14.93 -10.02
N CYS A 69 -17.76 -14.48 -9.29
CA CYS A 69 -17.53 -13.07 -8.96
C CYS A 69 -16.54 -12.42 -9.95
N LEU A 70 -16.42 -11.09 -9.90
CA LEU A 70 -15.41 -10.37 -10.67
C LEU A 70 -14.01 -10.92 -10.37
N GLN A 71 -13.25 -11.19 -11.42
CA GLN A 71 -11.85 -11.57 -11.31
C GLN A 71 -11.00 -10.29 -11.16
N VAL A 72 -10.39 -10.14 -9.99
CA VAL A 72 -9.55 -8.98 -9.65
C VAL A 72 -8.11 -9.47 -9.46
N THR A 73 -7.18 -8.88 -10.20
CA THR A 73 -5.75 -9.20 -10.11
C THR A 73 -4.99 -8.01 -9.56
N GLU A 74 -4.19 -8.20 -8.51
CA GLU A 74 -3.33 -7.14 -7.99
C GLU A 74 -2.02 -7.06 -8.82
N ALA A 75 -1.66 -5.86 -9.27
CA ALA A 75 -0.40 -5.56 -9.94
C ALA A 75 0.41 -4.59 -9.06
N ARG A 76 1.71 -4.88 -8.89
CA ARG A 76 2.63 -4.12 -8.03
C ARG A 76 3.90 -3.73 -8.77
N GLY A 77 4.44 -2.55 -8.44
CA GLY A 77 5.66 -2.00 -9.03
C GLY A 77 5.44 -1.54 -10.47
N LYS A 78 6.49 -1.61 -11.29
CA LYS A 78 6.47 -1.18 -12.68
C LYS A 78 5.83 -2.22 -13.61
N PHE A 79 4.73 -1.86 -14.27
CA PHE A 79 4.04 -2.72 -15.23
C PHE A 79 3.26 -1.93 -16.29
N SER A 80 2.78 -2.65 -17.29
CA SER A 80 1.82 -2.18 -18.30
C SER A 80 0.64 -3.15 -18.39
N ALA A 81 -0.53 -2.64 -18.75
CA ALA A 81 -1.72 -3.43 -19.02
C ALA A 81 -2.21 -3.16 -20.45
N THR A 82 -2.77 -4.20 -21.09
CA THR A 82 -3.42 -4.05 -22.40
C THR A 82 -4.81 -3.41 -22.27
N ASP A 83 -5.38 -2.96 -23.39
CA ASP A 83 -6.77 -2.47 -23.53
C ASP A 83 -7.86 -3.51 -23.19
N LEU A 84 -7.45 -4.69 -22.71
CA LEU A 84 -8.30 -5.80 -22.29
C LEU A 84 -8.59 -5.78 -20.79
N TYR A 85 -7.93 -4.88 -20.07
CA TYR A 85 -8.07 -4.69 -18.63
C TYR A 85 -8.51 -3.26 -18.33
N HIS A 86 -9.29 -3.14 -17.26
CA HIS A 86 -9.48 -1.92 -16.52
C HIS A 86 -8.45 -1.84 -15.39
N VAL A 87 -7.82 -0.69 -15.21
CA VAL A 87 -6.80 -0.46 -14.17
C VAL A 87 -7.36 0.49 -13.13
N VAL A 88 -7.41 0.06 -11.86
CA VAL A 88 -8.08 0.79 -10.78
C VAL A 88 -7.15 0.94 -9.58
N ALA A 89 -7.07 2.13 -8.98
CA ALA A 89 -6.40 2.35 -7.70
C ALA A 89 -7.07 3.45 -6.88
N CYS A 90 -6.97 3.35 -5.56
CA CYS A 90 -7.37 4.39 -4.63
C CYS A 90 -6.18 5.34 -4.38
N ASP A 91 -6.42 6.46 -3.69
CA ASP A 91 -5.36 7.41 -3.31
C ASP A 91 -4.30 6.82 -2.36
N ASP A 92 -4.67 5.75 -1.65
CA ASP A 92 -3.84 5.03 -0.68
C ASP A 92 -3.79 3.52 -1.01
N ASP A 93 -2.64 2.90 -0.73
CA ASP A 93 -2.37 1.49 -0.99
C ASP A 93 -3.29 0.57 -0.18
N ALA A 94 -3.60 0.90 1.08
CA ALA A 94 -4.44 0.08 1.94
C ALA A 94 -5.90 0.14 1.51
N ASP A 95 -6.38 1.29 1.03
CA ASP A 95 -7.70 1.40 0.40
C ASP A 95 -7.78 0.61 -0.91
N THR A 96 -6.69 0.55 -1.68
CA THR A 96 -6.59 -0.29 -2.88
C THR A 96 -6.68 -1.78 -2.51
N VAL A 97 -6.03 -2.21 -1.43
CA VAL A 97 -6.14 -3.58 -0.90
C VAL A 97 -7.54 -3.90 -0.40
N TYR A 98 -8.17 -2.98 0.35
CA TYR A 98 -9.56 -3.14 0.79
C TYR A 98 -10.48 -3.38 -0.42
N LEU A 99 -10.34 -2.55 -1.45
CA LEU A 99 -11.16 -2.60 -2.64
C LEU A 99 -10.98 -3.91 -3.41
N ARG A 100 -9.77 -4.48 -3.45
CA ARG A 100 -9.51 -5.82 -4.03
C ARG A 100 -10.44 -6.87 -3.45
N HIS A 101 -10.55 -6.92 -2.12
CA HIS A 101 -11.38 -7.91 -1.41
C HIS A 101 -12.85 -7.69 -1.67
N VAL A 102 -13.30 -6.44 -1.66
CA VAL A 102 -14.70 -6.07 -1.90
C VAL A 102 -15.11 -6.41 -3.33
N LEU A 103 -14.35 -5.96 -4.34
CA LEU A 103 -14.65 -6.20 -5.75
C LEU A 103 -14.65 -7.70 -6.08
N SER A 104 -13.75 -8.49 -5.49
CA SER A 104 -13.68 -9.94 -5.68
C SER A 104 -14.90 -10.72 -5.15
N ARG A 105 -15.84 -10.04 -4.47
CA ARG A 105 -17.10 -10.62 -3.96
C ARG A 105 -18.33 -10.17 -4.72
N ILE A 106 -18.17 -9.34 -5.74
CA ILE A 106 -19.27 -8.84 -6.56
C ILE A 106 -19.56 -9.84 -7.67
N PRO A 107 -20.79 -10.36 -7.81
CA PRO A 107 -21.15 -11.27 -8.90
C PRO A 107 -20.94 -10.61 -10.27
N ALA A 108 -20.15 -11.24 -11.15
CA ALA A 108 -19.83 -10.67 -12.46
C ALA A 108 -21.09 -10.47 -13.30
N ALA A 109 -22.02 -11.42 -13.27
CA ALA A 109 -23.29 -11.39 -14.00
C ALA A 109 -24.20 -10.19 -13.68
N LYS A 110 -23.96 -9.45 -12.59
CA LYS A 110 -24.71 -8.24 -12.27
C LYS A 110 -24.23 -6.99 -13.02
N HIS A 111 -22.98 -7.00 -13.50
CA HIS A 111 -22.31 -5.82 -14.04
C HIS A 111 -21.68 -6.03 -15.41
N ALA A 112 -21.41 -7.29 -15.78
CA ALA A 112 -20.92 -7.69 -17.10
C ALA A 112 -22.05 -8.17 -18.00
N ASP A 113 -21.93 -7.90 -19.30
CA ASP A 113 -22.78 -8.50 -20.32
C ASP A 113 -22.37 -9.96 -20.54
N MET A 114 -23.28 -10.87 -20.16
CA MET A 114 -23.13 -12.32 -20.27
C MET A 114 -23.84 -12.91 -21.49
N SER A 115 -24.52 -12.08 -22.29
CA SER A 115 -25.41 -12.53 -23.37
C SER A 115 -24.70 -12.82 -24.70
N GLY A 116 -23.49 -12.28 -24.87
CA GLY A 116 -22.65 -12.48 -26.05
C GLY A 116 -21.68 -13.67 -25.95
N HIS A 117 -21.00 -13.99 -27.05
CA HIS A 117 -19.95 -15.02 -27.08
C HIS A 117 -18.72 -14.69 -26.20
N THR A 118 -18.55 -13.42 -25.82
CA THR A 118 -17.49 -12.94 -24.94
C THR A 118 -18.10 -12.13 -23.81
N VAL A 119 -17.86 -12.54 -22.56
CA VAL A 119 -18.26 -11.79 -21.37
C VAL A 119 -17.57 -10.43 -21.37
N ARG A 120 -18.33 -9.36 -21.17
CA ARG A 120 -17.78 -8.00 -21.23
C ARG A 120 -18.18 -7.14 -20.03
N LEU A 121 -17.19 -6.60 -19.33
CA LEU A 121 -17.34 -5.50 -18.38
C LEU A 121 -16.97 -4.19 -19.09
N THR A 122 -17.86 -3.20 -19.06
CA THR A 122 -17.58 -1.88 -19.62
C THR A 122 -17.04 -0.94 -18.54
N GLU A 123 -16.24 0.05 -18.93
CA GLU A 123 -15.75 1.09 -18.01
C GLU A 123 -16.91 1.81 -17.30
N SER A 124 -17.99 2.13 -18.04
CA SER A 124 -19.19 2.74 -17.46
C SER A 124 -19.81 1.82 -16.41
N SER A 125 -19.96 0.52 -16.69
CA SER A 125 -20.47 -0.44 -15.71
C SER A 125 -19.59 -0.50 -14.47
N LEU A 126 -18.26 -0.53 -14.65
CA LEU A 126 -17.26 -0.60 -13.59
C LEU A 126 -17.34 0.61 -12.67
N ARG A 127 -17.34 1.83 -13.22
CA ARG A 127 -17.43 3.10 -12.47
C ARG A 127 -18.67 3.18 -11.58
N HIS A 128 -19.77 2.58 -12.01
CA HIS A 128 -21.06 2.59 -11.31
C HIS A 128 -21.25 1.41 -10.34
N ILE A 129 -20.24 0.55 -10.15
CA ILE A 129 -20.32 -0.52 -9.15
C ILE A 129 -20.42 0.12 -7.76
N SER A 130 -21.45 -0.27 -7.00
CA SER A 130 -21.62 0.15 -5.62
C SER A 130 -20.79 -0.71 -4.67
N VAL A 131 -19.93 -0.08 -3.89
CA VAL A 131 -19.07 -0.72 -2.90
C VAL A 131 -19.37 -0.21 -1.48
N PRO A 132 -19.35 -1.07 -0.45
CA PRO A 132 -19.37 -0.62 0.94
C PRO A 132 -18.09 0.17 1.24
N TRP A 133 -18.23 1.31 1.91
CA TRP A 133 -17.14 2.23 2.19
C TRP A 133 -17.22 2.76 3.63
N PRO A 134 -16.78 1.96 4.62
CA PRO A 134 -16.70 2.39 6.02
C PRO A 134 -15.57 3.43 6.22
N ASP A 135 -15.40 3.93 7.43
CA ASP A 135 -14.35 4.91 7.77
C ASP A 135 -12.93 4.37 7.52
N ALA A 136 -11.95 5.25 7.30
CA ALA A 136 -10.63 4.89 6.79
C ALA A 136 -9.88 3.88 7.69
N ASP A 137 -9.89 4.09 9.01
CA ASP A 137 -9.24 3.17 9.95
C ASP A 137 -9.87 1.78 9.94
N VAL A 138 -11.20 1.73 9.83
CA VAL A 138 -11.94 0.48 9.70
C VAL A 138 -11.62 -0.21 8.39
N ARG A 139 -11.52 0.52 7.26
CA ARG A 139 -11.11 -0.07 5.96
C ARG A 139 -9.73 -0.69 6.05
N ARG A 140 -8.76 0.01 6.64
CA ARG A 140 -7.40 -0.50 6.85
C ARG A 140 -7.36 -1.75 7.74
N ALA A 141 -8.11 -1.74 8.85
CA ALA A 141 -8.19 -2.90 9.75
C ALA A 141 -8.85 -4.11 9.06
N VAL A 142 -9.93 -3.89 8.30
CA VAL A 142 -10.60 -4.93 7.52
C VAL A 142 -9.68 -5.48 6.43
N ALA A 143 -8.99 -4.62 5.67
CA ALA A 143 -8.05 -5.02 4.62
C ALA A 143 -6.97 -5.96 5.17
N ARG A 144 -6.36 -5.60 6.30
CA ARG A 144 -5.36 -6.42 6.99
C ARG A 144 -5.89 -7.77 7.40
N TYR A 145 -7.02 -7.80 8.08
CA TYR A 145 -7.65 -9.06 8.50
C TYR A 145 -7.94 -9.98 7.31
N LEU A 146 -8.40 -9.42 6.20
CA LEU A 146 -8.68 -10.19 4.99
C LEU A 146 -7.40 -10.71 4.32
N ASP A 147 -6.34 -9.89 4.28
CA ASP A 147 -5.01 -10.31 3.80
C ASP A 147 -4.38 -11.39 4.70
N GLU A 148 -4.52 -11.29 6.02
CA GLU A 148 -4.10 -12.32 6.98
C GLU A 148 -4.84 -13.63 6.75
N CYS A 149 -6.17 -13.57 6.55
CA CYS A 149 -6.96 -14.76 6.22
C CYS A 149 -6.48 -15.41 4.92
N GLU A 150 -6.15 -14.62 3.89
CA GLU A 150 -5.65 -15.13 2.61
C GLU A 150 -4.22 -15.66 2.71
N SER A 151 -3.34 -14.99 3.46
CA SER A 151 -1.98 -15.46 3.74
C SER A 151 -2.03 -16.80 4.45
N ARG A 152 -2.83 -16.90 5.53
CA ARG A 152 -3.03 -18.14 6.27
C ARG A 152 -3.52 -19.26 5.36
N CYS A 153 -4.47 -18.99 4.47
CA CYS A 153 -4.92 -19.98 3.47
C CYS A 153 -3.77 -20.45 2.56
N ARG A 154 -2.94 -19.52 2.06
CA ARG A 154 -1.79 -19.83 1.19
C ARG A 154 -0.72 -20.63 1.92
N ASP A 155 -0.39 -20.24 3.16
CA ASP A 155 0.64 -20.87 3.98
C ASP A 155 0.22 -22.29 4.38
N LEU A 156 -1.03 -22.48 4.80
CA LEU A 156 -1.60 -23.80 5.07
C LEU A 156 -1.60 -24.68 3.81
N ALA A 157 -1.96 -24.14 2.64
CA ALA A 157 -1.91 -24.88 1.39
C ALA A 157 -0.47 -25.28 1.00
N ALA A 158 0.52 -24.41 1.21
CA ALA A 158 1.93 -24.70 0.97
C ALA A 158 2.47 -25.76 1.93
N ARG A 159 2.18 -25.63 3.22
CA ARG A 159 2.53 -26.62 4.24
C ARG A 159 1.93 -27.99 3.94
N ASN A 160 0.66 -28.04 3.57
CA ASN A 160 -0.02 -29.29 3.23
C ASN A 160 0.61 -29.98 2.01
N ARG A 161 1.07 -29.22 1.00
CA ARG A 161 1.85 -29.79 -0.12
C ARG A 161 3.17 -30.41 0.36
N SER A 162 3.95 -29.66 1.15
CA SER A 162 5.24 -30.14 1.68
C SER A 162 5.08 -31.44 2.48
N LEU A 163 4.15 -31.45 3.44
CA LEU A 163 3.87 -32.63 4.27
C LEU A 163 3.46 -33.84 3.42
N PHE A 164 2.67 -33.62 2.38
CA PHE A 164 2.25 -34.70 1.51
C PHE A 164 3.42 -35.26 0.69
N GLU A 165 4.26 -34.40 0.12
CA GLU A 165 5.47 -34.80 -0.61
C GLU A 165 6.46 -35.57 0.28
N GLU A 166 6.64 -35.13 1.53
CA GLU A 166 7.45 -35.82 2.54
C GLU A 166 6.93 -37.24 2.79
N GLY A 167 5.61 -37.40 2.95
CA GLY A 167 4.99 -38.72 3.11
C GLY A 167 5.14 -39.62 1.87
N VAL A 168 5.02 -39.05 0.67
CA VAL A 168 5.22 -39.81 -0.58
C VAL A 168 6.67 -40.31 -0.69
N GLU A 169 7.66 -39.47 -0.36
CA GLU A 169 9.06 -39.89 -0.40
C GLU A 169 9.39 -40.91 0.69
N ALA A 170 8.88 -40.73 1.91
CA ALA A 170 9.05 -41.70 2.99
C ALA A 170 8.44 -43.07 2.62
N TYR A 171 7.26 -43.09 1.99
CA TYR A 171 6.66 -44.32 1.46
C TYR A 171 7.56 -44.94 0.40
N ARG A 172 7.99 -44.15 -0.59
CA ARG A 172 8.84 -44.60 -1.70
C ARG A 172 10.16 -45.19 -1.22
N GLU A 173 10.79 -44.58 -0.22
CA GLU A 173 12.04 -45.08 0.37
C GLU A 173 11.83 -46.41 1.09
N ALA A 174 10.80 -46.53 1.93
CA ALA A 174 10.48 -47.76 2.65
C ALA A 174 10.10 -48.90 1.69
N ALA A 175 9.32 -48.60 0.65
CA ALA A 175 8.96 -49.52 -0.42
C ALA A 175 10.18 -50.05 -1.20
N ARG A 176 11.13 -49.16 -1.56
CA ARG A 176 12.37 -49.54 -2.26
C ARG A 176 13.20 -50.57 -1.50
N ARG A 177 13.24 -50.48 -0.17
CA ARG A 177 13.98 -51.45 0.68
C ARG A 177 13.40 -52.86 0.61
N SER A 178 12.07 -52.99 0.52
CA SER A 178 11.41 -54.31 0.46
C SER A 178 11.56 -54.99 -0.90
N SER A 179 11.65 -54.22 -1.99
CA SER A 179 11.63 -54.70 -3.39
C SER A 179 10.42 -55.58 -3.76
N LYS A 180 9.40 -55.68 -2.90
CA LYS A 180 8.16 -56.42 -3.15
C LYS A 180 7.15 -55.54 -3.86
N THR A 181 6.47 -56.11 -4.83
CA THR A 181 5.37 -55.49 -5.57
C THR A 181 4.15 -56.42 -5.56
N MET A 182 2.97 -55.85 -5.78
CA MET A 182 1.72 -56.58 -5.90
C MET A 182 0.80 -55.86 -6.88
N LYS A 183 -0.03 -56.59 -7.62
CA LYS A 183 -1.11 -55.98 -8.40
C LYS A 183 -2.11 -55.29 -7.49
N LEU A 184 -2.51 -54.07 -7.85
CA LEU A 184 -3.44 -53.26 -7.06
C LEU A 184 -4.75 -54.00 -6.77
N GLY A 185 -5.29 -54.76 -7.73
CA GLY A 185 -6.51 -55.57 -7.53
C GLY A 185 -6.37 -56.71 -6.51
N ASN A 186 -5.15 -57.08 -6.12
CA ASN A 186 -4.89 -58.05 -5.04
C ASN A 186 -4.62 -57.36 -3.70
N ALA A 187 -4.43 -56.03 -3.69
CA ALA A 187 -4.06 -55.26 -2.52
C ALA A 187 -5.22 -54.44 -1.94
N CYS A 188 -6.32 -54.31 -2.68
CA CYS A 188 -7.54 -53.63 -2.26
C CYS A 188 -8.76 -54.17 -3.01
N ALA A 189 -9.94 -54.02 -2.41
CA ALA A 189 -11.21 -54.24 -3.09
C ALA A 189 -11.57 -53.03 -3.97
N MET A 190 -12.11 -53.31 -5.16
CA MET A 190 -12.47 -52.28 -6.14
C MET A 190 -13.97 -52.30 -6.41
N ARG A 191 -14.60 -51.13 -6.39
CA ARG A 191 -16.00 -50.94 -6.79
C ARG A 191 -16.08 -49.90 -7.91
N GLU A 192 -16.48 -50.37 -9.09
CA GLU A 192 -16.74 -49.50 -10.23
C GLU A 192 -17.92 -48.56 -9.95
N GLY A 193 -17.82 -47.35 -10.47
CA GLY A 193 -18.86 -46.35 -10.33
C GLY A 193 -20.04 -46.58 -11.25
N SER A 194 -21.18 -46.03 -10.84
CA SER A 194 -22.46 -46.24 -11.53
C SER A 194 -23.14 -44.93 -11.87
N PHE A 195 -24.09 -44.99 -12.81
CA PHE A 195 -24.87 -43.83 -13.19
C PHE A 195 -25.82 -43.41 -12.06
N LEU A 196 -25.73 -42.14 -11.65
CA LEU A 196 -26.65 -41.54 -10.68
C LEU A 196 -27.61 -40.56 -11.37
N PRO A 197 -28.92 -40.88 -11.47
CA PRO A 197 -29.94 -39.99 -12.02
C PRO A 197 -30.03 -38.65 -11.28
N ALA A 198 -30.38 -37.57 -11.99
CA ALA A 198 -30.47 -36.23 -11.40
C ALA A 198 -31.44 -36.14 -10.20
N GLU A 199 -32.54 -36.89 -10.25
CA GLU A 199 -33.57 -36.94 -9.19
C GLU A 199 -33.04 -37.52 -7.87
N LYS A 200 -31.98 -38.33 -7.93
CA LYS A 200 -31.33 -38.98 -6.78
C LYS A 200 -30.12 -38.20 -6.26
N ARG A 201 -29.89 -37.00 -6.80
CA ARG A 201 -28.83 -36.08 -6.38
C ARG A 201 -29.42 -35.03 -5.44
N SER A 202 -28.77 -34.81 -4.31
CA SER A 202 -29.18 -33.90 -3.25
C SER A 202 -27.96 -33.13 -2.72
N ALA A 203 -28.19 -32.00 -2.05
CA ALA A 203 -27.15 -31.29 -1.29
C ALA A 203 -27.00 -31.84 0.15
N LYS A 204 -27.91 -32.71 0.60
CA LYS A 204 -27.99 -33.24 1.97
C LYS A 204 -27.94 -34.77 2.06
N GLY A 205 -27.59 -35.45 0.97
CA GLY A 205 -27.53 -36.92 0.96
C GLY A 205 -26.41 -37.47 1.85
N ALA A 206 -26.55 -38.72 2.30
CA ALA A 206 -25.61 -39.38 3.20
C ALA A 206 -24.20 -39.57 2.63
N LEU A 207 -24.07 -39.84 1.32
CA LEU A 207 -22.79 -40.08 0.67
C LEU A 207 -22.49 -39.04 -0.42
N PRO A 208 -21.24 -38.56 -0.54
CA PRO A 208 -20.82 -37.74 -1.67
C PRO A 208 -20.76 -38.58 -2.96
N ALA A 209 -21.40 -38.10 -4.02
CA ALA A 209 -21.31 -38.66 -5.37
C ALA A 209 -20.10 -38.08 -6.10
N VAL A 210 -19.12 -38.91 -6.43
CA VAL A 210 -17.77 -38.48 -6.87
C VAL A 210 -17.50 -38.90 -8.31
N SER A 211 -17.11 -37.96 -9.15
CA SER A 211 -16.59 -38.18 -10.52
C SER A 211 -15.08 -37.90 -10.57
N SER A 212 -14.47 -38.12 -11.75
CA SER A 212 -13.09 -37.66 -12.03
C SER A 212 -12.90 -36.15 -11.81
N GLN A 213 -14.00 -35.38 -11.89
CA GLN A 213 -14.01 -33.93 -11.67
C GLN A 213 -14.20 -33.53 -10.20
N GLY A 214 -14.47 -34.48 -9.30
CA GLY A 214 -14.62 -34.26 -7.87
C GLY A 214 -16.02 -34.62 -7.37
N VAL A 215 -16.43 -34.04 -6.24
CA VAL A 215 -17.78 -34.26 -5.69
C VAL A 215 -18.80 -33.48 -6.54
N MET A 216 -19.73 -34.19 -7.15
CA MET A 216 -20.75 -33.63 -8.05
C MET A 216 -22.07 -33.36 -7.34
N ALA A 217 -22.41 -34.18 -6.34
CA ALA A 217 -23.62 -34.07 -5.52
C ALA A 217 -23.46 -34.92 -4.27
N TYR A 218 -24.51 -35.03 -3.47
CA TYR A 218 -24.68 -36.05 -2.44
C TYR A 218 -25.87 -36.95 -2.78
N THR A 219 -25.92 -38.15 -2.22
CA THR A 219 -26.99 -39.12 -2.47
C THR A 219 -27.21 -40.03 -1.26
N ASP A 220 -28.44 -40.53 -1.13
CA ASP A 220 -28.81 -41.56 -0.13
C ASP A 220 -28.78 -42.98 -0.73
N GLU A 221 -28.39 -43.09 -2.00
CA GLU A 221 -28.22 -44.38 -2.68
C GLU A 221 -27.07 -45.18 -2.07
N GLU A 222 -27.13 -46.50 -2.23
CA GLU A 222 -26.15 -47.42 -1.66
C GLU A 222 -24.79 -47.29 -2.38
N GLY A 223 -23.83 -46.66 -1.69
CA GLY A 223 -22.43 -46.52 -2.13
C GLY A 223 -21.46 -47.25 -1.21
N VAL A 224 -20.18 -46.92 -1.31
CA VAL A 224 -19.14 -47.35 -0.36
C VAL A 224 -19.30 -46.54 0.91
N ARG A 225 -19.47 -47.21 2.06
CA ARG A 225 -19.69 -46.54 3.36
C ARG A 225 -18.45 -46.47 4.23
N GLU A 226 -17.45 -47.31 3.95
CA GLU A 226 -16.17 -47.24 4.63
C GLU A 226 -15.24 -46.22 4.00
N GLN A 227 -14.15 -45.91 4.71
CA GLN A 227 -13.06 -45.08 4.20
C GLN A 227 -12.56 -45.69 2.87
N CYS A 228 -12.48 -44.87 1.83
CA CYS A 228 -12.04 -45.34 0.52
C CYS A 228 -11.20 -44.29 -0.23
N VAL A 229 -10.51 -44.73 -1.27
CA VAL A 229 -9.88 -43.84 -2.26
C VAL A 229 -10.64 -43.95 -3.57
N VAL A 230 -11.19 -42.85 -4.06
CA VAL A 230 -11.86 -42.80 -5.37
C VAL A 230 -10.86 -42.36 -6.42
N VAL A 231 -10.62 -43.21 -7.42
CA VAL A 231 -9.74 -42.95 -8.55
C VAL A 231 -10.59 -42.69 -9.79
N GLY A 232 -10.25 -41.66 -10.57
CA GLY A 232 -10.91 -41.34 -11.84
C GLY A 232 -9.92 -40.80 -12.85
N GLN A 233 -10.40 -40.53 -14.07
CA GLN A 233 -9.54 -40.10 -15.17
C GLN A 233 -9.77 -38.62 -15.53
N ALA A 234 -8.72 -37.79 -15.40
CA ALA A 234 -8.72 -36.38 -15.78
C ALA A 234 -7.88 -36.17 -17.04
N GLY A 235 -8.54 -36.23 -18.21
CA GLY A 235 -7.86 -36.24 -19.51
C GLY A 235 -7.13 -37.57 -19.72
N GLN A 236 -5.81 -37.52 -19.82
CA GLN A 236 -4.97 -38.71 -20.02
C GLN A 236 -4.48 -39.31 -18.70
N TYR A 237 -4.67 -38.61 -17.58
CA TYR A 237 -4.02 -38.91 -16.30
C TYR A 237 -5.01 -39.41 -15.26
N LEU A 238 -4.54 -40.29 -14.38
CA LEU A 238 -5.31 -40.73 -13.22
C LEU A 238 -5.23 -39.74 -12.07
N VAL A 239 -6.37 -39.52 -11.42
CA VAL A 239 -6.51 -38.70 -10.21
C VAL A 239 -7.17 -39.51 -9.11
N ALA A 240 -6.69 -39.39 -7.88
CA ALA A 240 -7.21 -40.10 -6.70
C ALA A 240 -7.70 -39.11 -5.63
N ARG A 241 -8.73 -39.47 -4.87
CA ARG A 241 -9.21 -38.68 -3.74
C ARG A 241 -9.57 -39.60 -2.57
N MET A 242 -9.04 -39.29 -1.40
CA MET A 242 -9.45 -39.95 -0.15
C MET A 242 -10.84 -39.48 0.28
N MET A 243 -11.66 -40.43 0.71
CA MET A 243 -13.04 -40.24 1.14
C MET A 243 -13.21 -40.87 2.54
N PRO A 244 -13.04 -40.08 3.62
CA PRO A 244 -13.09 -40.58 5.00
C PRO A 244 -14.43 -41.19 5.39
N GLU A 245 -15.52 -40.61 4.88
CA GLU A 245 -16.92 -40.97 5.19
C GLU A 245 -17.53 -41.91 4.13
N GLY A 246 -16.72 -42.43 3.21
CA GLY A 246 -17.20 -43.17 2.05
C GLY A 246 -17.64 -42.29 0.88
N ALA A 247 -18.10 -42.94 -0.19
CA ALA A 247 -18.48 -42.29 -1.44
C ALA A 247 -19.44 -43.13 -2.28
N TYR A 248 -20.22 -42.46 -3.13
CA TYR A 248 -20.87 -43.06 -4.28
C TYR A 248 -20.01 -42.79 -5.53
N PRO A 249 -19.23 -43.75 -6.04
CA PRO A 249 -18.45 -43.55 -7.25
C PRO A 249 -19.38 -43.42 -8.47
N LEU A 250 -19.15 -42.40 -9.30
CA LEU A 250 -19.84 -42.20 -10.58
C LEU A 250 -19.13 -42.96 -11.71
N VAL A 251 -19.81 -43.14 -12.84
CA VAL A 251 -19.42 -43.98 -13.99
C VAL A 251 -17.94 -43.85 -14.40
N ASP A 252 -17.34 -42.68 -14.25
CA ASP A 252 -15.94 -42.38 -14.62
C ASP A 252 -14.94 -42.57 -13.45
N THR A 253 -15.29 -43.37 -12.45
CA THR A 253 -14.47 -43.58 -11.25
C THR A 253 -14.54 -45.01 -10.71
N ILE A 254 -13.52 -45.39 -9.94
CA ILE A 254 -13.42 -46.64 -9.19
C ILE A 254 -13.12 -46.29 -7.74
N ALA A 255 -13.90 -46.81 -6.80
CA ALA A 255 -13.61 -46.70 -5.36
C ALA A 255 -12.78 -47.89 -4.90
N LEU A 256 -11.72 -47.61 -4.14
CA LEU A 256 -10.78 -48.58 -3.57
C LEU A 256 -10.95 -48.64 -2.06
N THR A 257 -11.19 -49.83 -1.51
CA THR A 257 -11.30 -50.10 -0.07
C THR A 257 -10.31 -51.17 0.36
N THR A 258 -9.91 -51.16 1.63
CA THR A 258 -9.03 -52.18 2.21
C THR A 258 -9.63 -52.71 3.50
N ASP A 259 -9.43 -53.98 3.81
CA ASP A 259 -9.77 -54.58 5.10
C ASP A 259 -8.52 -54.85 5.97
N ALA A 260 -8.72 -55.43 7.16
CA ALA A 260 -7.62 -55.70 8.10
C ALA A 260 -6.67 -56.83 7.65
N SER A 261 -7.05 -57.62 6.65
CA SER A 261 -6.24 -58.69 6.07
C SER A 261 -5.41 -58.23 4.86
N ASP A 262 -5.72 -57.06 4.32
CA ASP A 262 -4.99 -56.47 3.19
C ASP A 262 -3.58 -55.98 3.58
N PRO A 263 -2.63 -55.98 2.62
CA PRO A 263 -1.26 -55.56 2.87
C PRO A 263 -1.10 -54.04 3.04
N LEU A 264 -2.14 -53.26 2.75
CA LEU A 264 -2.18 -51.80 2.81
C LEU A 264 -3.40 -51.35 3.60
N THR A 265 -3.23 -50.31 4.39
CA THR A 265 -4.37 -49.51 4.87
C THR A 265 -4.80 -48.52 3.79
N VAL A 266 -6.04 -48.02 3.85
CA VAL A 266 -6.51 -46.95 2.96
C VAL A 266 -5.60 -45.72 3.03
N ASP A 267 -5.08 -45.39 4.23
CA ASP A 267 -4.13 -44.30 4.44
C ASP A 267 -2.84 -44.53 3.66
N ALA A 268 -2.24 -45.72 3.75
CA ALA A 268 -1.02 -46.08 3.03
C ALA A 268 -1.25 -46.18 1.51
N LEU A 269 -2.45 -46.57 1.09
CA LEU A 269 -2.83 -46.65 -0.31
C LEU A 269 -2.77 -45.29 -1.01
N VAL A 270 -3.10 -44.18 -0.32
CA VAL A 270 -2.97 -42.82 -0.89
C VAL A 270 -1.53 -42.53 -1.30
N PHE A 271 -0.57 -42.84 -0.43
CA PHE A 271 0.86 -42.62 -0.69
C PHE A 271 1.41 -43.61 -1.71
N ALA A 272 0.94 -44.86 -1.70
CA ALA A 272 1.29 -45.86 -2.71
C ALA A 272 0.93 -45.39 -4.12
N LEU A 273 -0.32 -44.96 -4.33
CA LEU A 273 -0.81 -44.45 -5.61
C LEU A 273 -0.06 -43.17 -6.03
N ALA A 274 0.16 -42.25 -5.09
CA ALA A 274 0.91 -41.03 -5.36
C ALA A 274 2.38 -41.30 -5.73
N SER A 275 3.01 -42.30 -5.12
CA SER A 275 4.39 -42.70 -5.44
C SER A 275 4.57 -43.16 -6.89
N LEU A 276 3.49 -43.66 -7.51
CA LEU A 276 3.39 -44.10 -8.90
C LEU A 276 2.95 -43.00 -9.88
N GLY A 277 2.75 -41.77 -9.39
CA GLY A 277 2.32 -40.64 -10.22
C GLY A 277 0.81 -40.53 -10.42
N ILE A 278 -0.02 -41.34 -9.73
CA ILE A 278 -1.46 -41.11 -9.70
C ILE A 278 -1.70 -39.88 -8.84
N ARG A 279 -2.16 -38.80 -9.47
CA ARG A 279 -2.25 -37.50 -8.79
C ARG A 279 -3.30 -37.56 -7.69
N PRO A 280 -2.92 -37.41 -6.42
CA PRO A 280 -3.94 -37.16 -5.43
C PRO A 280 -4.54 -35.78 -5.71
N ARG A 281 -5.83 -35.74 -6.03
CA ARG A 281 -6.68 -34.57 -5.79
C ARG A 281 -7.00 -34.48 -4.29
N LEU A 282 -5.95 -34.54 -3.46
CA LEU A 282 -5.93 -33.82 -2.20
C LEU A 282 -6.25 -32.36 -2.52
N ARG A 283 -6.86 -31.60 -1.61
CA ARG A 283 -7.60 -30.37 -1.97
C ARG A 283 -6.73 -29.21 -2.49
N VAL A 284 -5.48 -29.48 -2.88
CA VAL A 284 -4.53 -28.58 -3.51
C VAL A 284 -4.27 -28.99 -4.97
N VAL A 285 -4.49 -28.07 -5.91
CA VAL A 285 -4.20 -28.28 -7.33
C VAL A 285 -2.69 -28.19 -7.53
N ASP A 286 -2.02 -29.33 -7.61
CA ASP A 286 -0.62 -29.35 -8.04
C ASP A 286 -0.52 -29.58 -9.55
N ARG A 287 0.19 -28.68 -10.24
CA ARG A 287 0.44 -28.75 -11.69
C ARG A 287 1.78 -29.43 -12.00
N ALA A 288 2.66 -29.64 -11.02
CA ALA A 288 4.07 -30.00 -11.23
C ALA A 288 4.40 -31.50 -11.15
N VAL A 289 3.48 -32.37 -10.71
CA VAL A 289 3.77 -33.80 -10.52
C VAL A 289 3.73 -34.58 -11.83
N GLU A 290 4.73 -35.43 -12.10
CA GLU A 290 4.70 -36.45 -13.16
C GLU A 290 3.44 -37.30 -13.00
N ALA A 291 2.50 -37.12 -13.93
CA ALA A 291 1.18 -37.71 -13.85
C ALA A 291 1.18 -39.03 -14.62
N LEU A 292 0.68 -40.10 -13.98
CA LEU A 292 0.58 -41.40 -14.62
C LEU A 292 -0.51 -41.37 -15.68
N ALA A 293 -0.10 -41.47 -16.94
CA ALA A 293 -1.00 -41.64 -18.07
C ALA A 293 -1.38 -43.12 -18.22
N LEU A 294 -2.49 -43.52 -17.59
CA LEU A 294 -2.99 -44.89 -17.58
C LEU A 294 -4.52 -44.88 -17.74
N PRO A 295 -5.11 -45.70 -18.63
CA PRO A 295 -6.56 -45.87 -18.70
C PRO A 295 -7.11 -46.39 -17.37
N LEU A 296 -8.31 -45.93 -16.99
CA LEU A 296 -8.93 -46.33 -15.72
C LEU A 296 -9.15 -47.86 -15.63
N GLU A 297 -9.38 -48.54 -16.75
CA GLU A 297 -9.59 -50.00 -16.79
C GLU A 297 -8.32 -50.79 -16.47
N GLU A 298 -7.13 -50.21 -16.67
CA GLU A 298 -5.84 -50.85 -16.39
C GLU A 298 -5.43 -50.72 -14.92
N LEU A 299 -6.18 -49.96 -14.11
CA LEU A 299 -5.90 -49.71 -12.69
C LEU A 299 -5.76 -51.02 -11.90
N VAL A 300 -6.55 -52.04 -12.21
CA VAL A 300 -6.53 -53.36 -11.52
C VAL A 300 -5.19 -54.10 -11.70
N ALA A 301 -4.52 -53.89 -12.83
CA ALA A 301 -3.28 -54.56 -13.19
C ALA A 301 -2.02 -53.79 -12.77
N LEU A 302 -2.18 -52.57 -12.24
CA LEU A 302 -1.08 -51.72 -11.82
C LEU A 302 -0.28 -52.37 -10.69
N GLU A 303 1.03 -52.51 -10.87
CA GLU A 303 1.93 -53.01 -9.82
C GLU A 303 2.22 -51.90 -8.80
N ILE A 304 1.89 -52.15 -7.54
CA ILE A 304 2.17 -51.24 -6.43
C ILE A 304 3.30 -51.81 -5.56
N PRO A 305 4.26 -50.99 -5.13
CA PRO A 305 5.31 -51.46 -4.24
C PRO A 305 4.78 -51.57 -2.81
N LEU A 306 5.30 -52.53 -2.03
CA LEU A 306 4.86 -52.79 -0.66
C LEU A 306 5.98 -52.48 0.33
N ILE A 307 5.61 -52.04 1.54
CA ILE A 307 6.55 -51.89 2.66
C ILE A 307 6.79 -53.25 3.33
N GLU A 308 8.03 -53.46 3.78
CA GLU A 308 8.43 -54.66 4.52
C GLU A 308 7.64 -54.81 5.82
N GLU A 309 7.28 -56.05 6.16
CA GLU A 309 6.37 -56.37 7.26
C GLU A 309 6.84 -55.84 8.62
N GLY A 310 8.16 -55.83 8.87
CA GLY A 310 8.74 -55.34 10.13
C GLY A 310 8.68 -53.83 10.34
N GLU A 311 8.56 -53.02 9.28
CA GLU A 311 8.47 -51.55 9.37
C GLU A 311 7.07 -51.02 9.03
N ARG A 312 6.16 -51.91 8.58
CA ARG A 312 4.86 -51.56 8.03
C ARG A 312 4.00 -50.75 8.99
N ASP A 313 3.81 -51.24 10.22
CA ASP A 313 2.94 -50.60 11.20
C ASP A 313 3.43 -49.20 11.57
N ALA A 314 4.74 -49.03 11.76
CA ALA A 314 5.35 -47.75 12.05
C ALA A 314 5.17 -46.76 10.90
N ARG A 315 5.43 -47.20 9.65
CA ARG A 315 5.28 -46.34 8.46
C ARG A 315 3.84 -46.01 8.15
N TYR A 316 2.91 -46.94 8.30
CA TYR A 316 1.50 -46.68 8.05
C TYR A 316 0.91 -45.74 9.13
N SER A 317 1.37 -45.85 10.38
CA SER A 317 1.04 -44.89 11.44
C SER A 317 1.55 -43.48 11.12
N GLU A 318 2.78 -43.35 10.63
CA GLU A 318 3.35 -42.09 10.15
C GLU A 318 2.51 -41.48 9.01
N MET A 319 2.14 -42.28 8.01
CA MET A 319 1.29 -41.85 6.90
C MET A 319 -0.08 -41.35 7.35
N ARG A 320 -0.72 -42.04 8.30
CA ARG A 320 -1.99 -41.59 8.89
C ARG A 320 -1.82 -40.24 9.59
N ALA A 321 -0.78 -40.06 10.40
CA ALA A 321 -0.53 -38.81 11.10
C ALA A 321 -0.30 -37.62 10.15
N ILE A 322 0.35 -37.85 9.01
CA ILE A 322 0.51 -36.85 7.94
C ILE A 322 -0.85 -36.46 7.36
N LEU A 323 -1.70 -37.43 7.01
CA LEU A 323 -3.03 -37.16 6.45
C LEU A 323 -3.94 -36.43 7.43
N GLU A 324 -3.92 -36.78 8.72
CA GLU A 324 -4.65 -36.08 9.79
C GLU A 324 -4.20 -34.61 9.91
N SER A 325 -2.88 -34.36 9.79
CA SER A 325 -2.33 -33.01 9.82
C SER A 325 -2.75 -32.18 8.61
N ILE A 326 -2.78 -32.79 7.42
CA ILE A 326 -3.27 -32.15 6.19
C ILE A 326 -4.75 -31.80 6.32
N GLU A 327 -5.58 -32.73 6.80
CA GLU A 327 -7.01 -32.52 7.01
C GLU A 327 -7.28 -31.37 7.99
N LYS A 328 -6.53 -31.32 9.09
CA LYS A 328 -6.58 -30.19 10.03
C LYS A 328 -6.26 -28.87 9.33
N GLY A 329 -5.17 -28.81 8.57
CA GLY A 329 -4.79 -27.61 7.81
C GLY A 329 -5.85 -27.17 6.80
N GLU A 330 -6.48 -28.12 6.09
CA GLU A 330 -7.57 -27.82 5.16
C GLU A 330 -8.82 -27.28 5.85
N ARG A 331 -9.16 -27.80 7.03
CA ARG A 331 -10.27 -27.28 7.84
C ARG A 331 -9.99 -25.85 8.30
N GLU A 332 -8.80 -25.58 8.82
CA GLU A 332 -8.39 -24.23 9.24
C GLU A 332 -8.43 -23.23 8.06
N ALA A 333 -8.00 -23.65 6.86
CA ALA A 333 -8.07 -22.83 5.66
C ALA A 333 -9.53 -22.53 5.25
N LYS A 334 -10.42 -23.54 5.33
CA LYS A 334 -11.86 -23.35 5.08
C LYS A 334 -12.48 -22.38 6.08
N GLU A 335 -12.13 -22.48 7.36
CA GLU A 335 -12.60 -21.57 8.42
C GLU A 335 -12.15 -20.13 8.17
N ALA A 336 -10.85 -19.92 7.86
CA ALA A 336 -10.33 -18.59 7.52
C ALA A 336 -11.02 -17.99 6.28
N HIS A 337 -11.20 -18.80 5.23
CA HIS A 337 -11.91 -18.36 4.02
C HIS A 337 -13.38 -18.01 4.30
N ALA A 338 -14.06 -18.82 5.12
CA ALA A 338 -15.45 -18.58 5.51
C ALA A 338 -15.58 -17.30 6.36
N ALA A 339 -14.66 -17.06 7.29
CA ALA A 339 -14.65 -15.86 8.11
C ALA A 339 -14.45 -14.59 7.27
N ALA A 340 -13.51 -14.61 6.31
CA ALA A 340 -13.31 -13.53 5.36
C ALA A 340 -14.58 -13.27 4.52
N LYS A 341 -15.23 -14.33 4.03
CA LYS A 341 -16.48 -14.23 3.28
C LYS A 341 -17.60 -13.60 4.11
N VAL A 342 -17.84 -14.10 5.32
CA VAL A 342 -18.89 -13.60 6.23
C VAL A 342 -18.69 -12.11 6.53
N LEU A 343 -17.44 -11.67 6.69
CA LEU A 343 -17.14 -10.26 6.91
C LEU A 343 -17.56 -9.41 5.70
N VAL A 344 -17.09 -9.74 4.50
CA VAL A 344 -17.39 -8.94 3.30
C VAL A 344 -18.88 -8.97 2.97
N ASP A 345 -19.54 -10.12 3.10
CA ASP A 345 -21.01 -10.23 2.95
C ASP A 345 -21.74 -9.33 3.97
N GLY A 346 -21.22 -9.24 5.20
CA GLY A 346 -21.70 -8.34 6.24
C GLY A 346 -21.57 -6.86 5.89
N LEU A 347 -20.47 -6.47 5.22
CA LEU A 347 -20.26 -5.09 4.73
C LEU A 347 -21.31 -4.71 3.69
N PHE A 348 -21.55 -5.57 2.69
CA PHE A 348 -22.59 -5.35 1.68
C PHE A 348 -24.00 -5.31 2.28
N ALA A 349 -24.24 -6.04 3.37
CA ALA A 349 -25.50 -6.02 4.10
C ALA A 349 -25.64 -4.86 5.09
N GLY A 350 -24.64 -3.96 5.20
CA GLY A 350 -24.67 -2.84 6.15
C GLY A 350 -24.62 -3.26 7.63
N ARG A 351 -24.09 -4.45 7.95
CA ARG A 351 -24.04 -4.97 9.32
C ARG A 351 -22.87 -4.39 10.10
N GLU A 352 -23.11 -3.24 10.73
CA GLU A 352 -22.12 -2.52 11.55
C GLU A 352 -21.58 -3.32 12.74
N GLU A 353 -22.34 -4.30 13.28
CA GLU A 353 -21.88 -5.16 14.37
C GLU A 353 -20.59 -5.92 14.01
N ALA A 354 -20.45 -6.34 12.75
CA ALA A 354 -19.26 -7.03 12.26
C ALA A 354 -18.01 -6.13 12.21
N LEU A 355 -18.21 -4.81 12.26
CA LEU A 355 -17.16 -3.81 12.22
C LEU A 355 -16.66 -3.38 13.59
N LYS A 356 -17.44 -3.58 14.67
CA LYS A 356 -17.04 -3.16 16.02
C LYS A 356 -15.69 -3.73 16.47
N ARG A 357 -15.36 -4.95 16.05
CA ARG A 357 -14.05 -5.59 16.33
C ARG A 357 -12.86 -4.97 15.59
N PHE A 358 -13.12 -4.09 14.63
CA PHE A 358 -12.11 -3.38 13.83
C PHE A 358 -12.08 -1.88 14.14
N VAL A 359 -12.93 -1.43 15.05
CA VAL A 359 -13.01 -0.04 15.47
C VAL A 359 -12.12 0.09 16.68
N GLU A 360 -10.88 0.42 16.40
CA GLU A 360 -9.96 0.92 17.40
C GLU A 360 -9.76 2.41 17.15
N PRO A 361 -9.63 3.23 18.20
CA PRO A 361 -9.36 4.65 18.06
C PRO A 361 -8.13 4.86 17.18
N ALA A 362 -8.21 5.83 16.28
CA ALA A 362 -7.10 6.09 15.38
C ALA A 362 -5.87 6.52 16.18
N PRO A 363 -4.62 6.28 15.71
CA PRO A 363 -3.43 6.58 16.49
C PRO A 363 -3.36 8.03 16.99
N HIS A 364 -3.85 8.98 16.18
CA HIS A 364 -3.94 10.39 16.57
C HIS A 364 -4.90 10.63 17.73
N GLU A 365 -6.06 9.96 17.78
CA GLU A 365 -7.03 10.09 18.89
C GLU A 365 -6.45 9.50 20.18
N VAL A 366 -5.77 8.35 20.08
CA VAL A 366 -5.11 7.72 21.23
C VAL A 366 -3.98 8.60 21.75
N LEU A 367 -3.17 9.17 20.85
CA LEU A 367 -2.07 10.06 21.21
C LEU A 367 -2.58 11.38 21.79
N GLU A 368 -3.64 11.97 21.24
CA GLU A 368 -4.24 13.20 21.76
C GLU A 368 -4.75 13.00 23.19
N ALA A 369 -5.48 11.90 23.43
CA ALA A 369 -5.90 11.53 24.77
C ALA A 369 -4.70 11.26 25.70
N LEU A 370 -3.62 10.67 25.18
CA LEU A 370 -2.40 10.41 25.96
C LEU A 370 -1.72 11.70 26.38
N VAL A 371 -1.60 12.67 25.47
CA VAL A 371 -1.05 13.99 25.77
C VAL A 371 -1.86 14.70 26.86
N GLN A 372 -3.20 14.61 26.82
CA GLN A 372 -4.03 15.21 27.88
C GLN A 372 -3.84 14.53 29.24
N ASP A 373 -3.72 13.20 29.27
CA ASP A 373 -3.47 12.46 30.51
C ASP A 373 -2.09 12.81 31.09
N VAL A 374 -1.04 12.79 30.26
CA VAL A 374 0.33 13.17 30.66
C VAL A 374 0.38 14.61 31.15
N ARG A 375 -0.32 15.53 30.49
CA ARG A 375 -0.42 16.93 30.91
C ARG A 375 -1.06 17.06 32.30
N SER A 376 -2.09 16.27 32.59
CA SER A 376 -2.72 16.23 33.90
C SER A 376 -1.76 15.69 34.97
N ASP A 377 -1.00 14.63 34.64
CA ASP A 377 -0.02 14.03 35.54
C ASP A 377 1.12 15.01 35.86
N LEU A 378 1.70 15.68 34.85
CA LEU A 378 2.71 16.73 35.03
C LEU A 378 2.21 17.89 35.90
N ALA A 379 0.99 18.37 35.65
CA ALA A 379 0.41 19.46 36.43
C ALA A 379 0.21 19.09 37.91
N HIS A 380 -0.01 17.80 38.21
CA HIS A 380 -0.10 17.31 39.57
C HIS A 380 1.26 17.29 40.30
N VAL A 381 2.32 16.90 39.58
CA VAL A 381 3.68 16.83 40.13
C VAL A 381 4.29 18.21 40.35
N GLU A 382 4.18 19.09 39.36
CA GLU A 382 4.86 20.40 39.37
C GLU A 382 4.10 21.47 40.16
N GLY A 383 2.82 21.22 40.48
CA GLY A 383 1.96 22.18 41.18
C GLY A 383 1.61 23.43 40.36
N VAL A 384 1.90 23.41 39.06
CA VAL A 384 1.62 24.47 38.07
C VAL A 384 1.00 23.82 36.83
N ALA A 385 0.22 24.57 36.05
CA ALA A 385 -0.37 24.04 34.82
C ALA A 385 0.71 23.72 33.77
N ALA A 386 0.86 22.45 33.41
CA ALA A 386 1.70 22.00 32.30
C ALA A 386 1.10 22.37 30.94
N SER A 387 1.95 22.69 29.96
CA SER A 387 1.50 22.95 28.60
C SER A 387 1.26 21.64 27.83
N ALA A 388 0.45 21.70 26.76
CA ALA A 388 0.28 20.54 25.88
C ALA A 388 1.56 20.20 25.11
N PHE A 389 2.43 21.21 24.90
CA PHE A 389 3.77 21.03 24.37
C PHE A 389 4.62 20.14 25.29
N ASP A 390 4.76 20.49 26.57
CA ASP A 390 5.58 19.72 27.52
C ASP A 390 5.12 18.26 27.59
N ALA A 391 3.81 18.03 27.66
CA ALA A 391 3.24 16.70 27.67
C ALA A 391 3.47 15.92 26.36
N ALA A 392 3.42 16.57 25.20
CA ALA A 392 3.76 15.94 23.93
C ALA A 392 5.23 15.52 23.88
N TRP A 393 6.14 16.31 24.46
CA TRP A 393 7.58 16.03 24.52
C TRP A 393 7.96 14.93 25.52
N GLU A 394 7.10 14.59 26.48
CA GLU A 394 7.23 13.35 27.28
C GLU A 394 6.84 12.11 26.44
N VAL A 395 5.84 12.22 25.56
CA VAL A 395 5.33 11.10 24.74
C VAL A 395 6.22 10.81 23.52
N LEU A 396 6.82 11.85 22.95
CA LEU A 396 7.53 11.82 21.67
C LEU A 396 8.74 10.86 21.63
N PRO A 397 9.60 10.77 22.67
CA PRO A 397 10.71 9.81 22.70
C PRO A 397 10.25 8.35 22.67
N LEU A 398 9.16 8.02 23.38
CA LEU A 398 8.60 6.65 23.35
C LEU A 398 8.03 6.32 21.98
N LEU A 399 7.32 7.28 21.37
CA LEU A 399 6.78 7.10 20.02
C LEU A 399 7.90 6.91 18.99
N PHE A 400 9.03 7.61 19.15
CA PHE A 400 10.22 7.41 18.32
C PHE A 400 10.77 5.98 18.47
N VAL A 401 10.99 5.51 19.70
CA VAL A 401 11.46 4.12 19.95
C VAL A 401 10.45 3.09 19.41
N ARG A 402 9.16 3.42 19.44
CA ARG A 402 8.08 2.58 18.91
C ARG A 402 8.13 2.42 17.39
N LEU A 403 8.50 3.48 16.67
CA LEU A 403 8.48 3.57 15.20
C LEU A 403 9.82 3.21 14.54
N VAL A 404 10.95 3.52 15.17
CA VAL A 404 12.28 3.38 14.58
C VAL A 404 12.66 1.91 14.31
N ASP A 405 13.47 1.70 13.27
CA ASP A 405 13.94 0.37 12.83
C ASP A 405 12.78 -0.63 12.62
N ASP A 406 11.68 -0.17 12.03
CA ASP A 406 10.45 -0.96 11.81
C ASP A 406 9.92 -1.64 13.10
N GLY A 407 10.08 -0.96 14.25
CA GLY A 407 9.64 -1.44 15.56
C GLY A 407 10.60 -2.44 16.23
N ALA A 408 11.78 -2.71 15.65
CA ALA A 408 12.76 -3.61 16.24
C ALA A 408 13.30 -3.09 17.58
N ALA A 409 13.37 -1.77 17.78
CA ALA A 409 13.71 -1.18 19.08
C ALA A 409 12.63 -1.46 20.12
N TRP A 410 11.38 -1.24 19.78
CA TRP A 410 10.25 -1.59 20.64
C TRP A 410 10.20 -3.08 21.00
N ALA A 411 10.52 -3.96 20.05
CA ALA A 411 10.57 -5.41 20.30
C ALA A 411 11.58 -5.80 21.39
N ARG A 412 12.69 -5.05 21.54
CA ARG A 412 13.64 -5.24 22.65
C ARG A 412 13.10 -4.70 23.97
N VAL A 413 12.41 -3.56 23.93
CA VAL A 413 11.74 -2.97 25.11
C VAL A 413 10.77 -3.98 25.72
N ILE A 414 9.84 -4.52 24.92
CA ILE A 414 8.82 -5.46 25.42
C ILE A 414 9.39 -6.80 25.90
N ALA A 415 10.61 -7.16 25.49
CA ALA A 415 11.29 -8.39 25.89
C ALA A 415 12.11 -8.23 27.17
N ALA A 416 12.35 -6.99 27.62
CA ALA A 416 13.11 -6.71 28.83
C ALA A 416 12.26 -6.87 30.10
N GLU A 417 12.91 -7.23 31.21
CA GLU A 417 12.26 -7.32 32.52
C GLU A 417 11.86 -5.94 33.07
N ASP A 418 12.66 -4.92 32.78
CA ASP A 418 12.44 -3.53 33.18
C ASP A 418 12.23 -2.67 31.92
N THR A 419 10.97 -2.47 31.56
CA THR A 419 10.58 -1.76 30.34
C THR A 419 10.97 -0.27 30.35
N PRO A 420 10.76 0.51 31.44
CA PRO A 420 11.27 1.89 31.51
C PRO A 420 12.79 1.99 31.35
N ALA A 421 13.56 1.17 32.07
CA ALA A 421 15.03 1.21 31.95
C ALA A 421 15.50 0.83 30.54
N GLN A 422 14.81 -0.10 29.88
CA GLN A 422 15.15 -0.49 28.51
C GLN A 422 14.84 0.61 27.48
N ILE A 423 13.85 1.48 27.72
CA ILE A 423 13.62 2.67 26.87
C ILE A 423 14.85 3.59 26.93
N ASP A 424 15.37 3.87 28.12
CA ASP A 424 16.55 4.72 28.30
C ASP A 424 17.78 4.15 27.57
N VAL A 425 17.97 2.83 27.65
CA VAL A 425 19.04 2.12 26.91
C VAL A 425 18.90 2.30 25.39
N GLU A 426 17.68 2.21 24.84
CA GLU A 426 17.46 2.42 23.41
C GLU A 426 17.72 3.87 23.01
N LEU A 427 17.28 4.85 23.81
CA LEU A 427 17.52 6.28 23.56
C LEU A 427 19.02 6.61 23.58
N GLU A 428 19.77 6.12 24.57
CA GLU A 428 21.22 6.26 24.64
C GLU A 428 21.93 5.58 23.46
N ARG A 429 21.45 4.41 23.04
CA ARG A 429 22.00 3.69 21.89
C ARG A 429 21.87 4.51 20.61
N PHE A 430 20.72 5.13 20.37
CA PHE A 430 20.54 6.01 19.20
C PHE A 430 21.34 7.31 19.32
N ALA A 431 21.40 7.92 20.51
CA ALA A 431 22.22 9.10 20.78
C ALA A 431 23.72 8.86 20.51
N ALA A 432 24.21 7.64 20.79
CA ALA A 432 25.61 7.27 20.59
C ALA A 432 25.93 6.89 19.13
N GLN A 433 24.93 6.47 18.34
CA GLN A 433 25.11 6.05 16.96
C GLN A 433 25.04 7.20 15.96
N ASP A 434 24.33 8.27 16.31
CA ASP A 434 24.06 9.41 15.44
C ASP A 434 24.25 10.70 16.25
N GLU A 435 25.30 11.47 15.93
CA GLU A 435 25.59 12.75 16.58
C GLU A 435 24.41 13.72 16.47
N GLY A 436 23.68 13.65 15.35
CA GLY A 436 22.46 14.39 15.10
C GLY A 436 21.35 14.09 16.11
N LEU A 437 21.34 12.90 16.72
CA LEU A 437 20.39 12.42 17.72
C LEU A 437 20.95 12.41 19.15
N SER A 438 22.13 12.98 19.40
CA SER A 438 22.77 13.04 20.72
C SER A 438 21.87 13.64 21.82
N PHE A 439 20.92 14.50 21.44
CA PHE A 439 19.94 15.08 22.35
C PHE A 439 18.99 14.07 23.00
N LEU A 440 18.83 12.87 22.42
CA LEU A 440 17.97 11.81 22.97
C LEU A 440 18.38 11.36 24.37
N SER A 441 19.67 11.48 24.74
CA SER A 441 20.13 11.21 26.10
C SER A 441 19.49 12.13 27.15
N GLY A 442 19.01 13.31 26.75
CA GLY A 442 18.27 14.23 27.63
C GLY A 442 16.79 13.87 27.80
N PHE A 443 16.28 12.89 27.06
CA PHE A 443 14.88 12.46 27.06
C PHE A 443 14.66 11.11 27.75
N ALA A 444 15.63 10.67 28.56
CA ALA A 444 15.50 9.47 29.37
C ALA A 444 14.28 9.57 30.31
N LEU A 445 13.51 8.49 30.44
CA LEU A 445 12.41 8.39 31.38
C LEU A 445 12.89 8.58 32.83
N SER A 446 14.11 8.12 33.14
CA SER A 446 14.74 8.37 34.43
C SER A 446 14.98 9.86 34.75
N ALA A 447 14.95 10.73 33.74
CA ALA A 447 15.06 12.19 33.89
C ALA A 447 13.70 12.92 33.90
N SER A 448 12.60 12.22 33.61
CA SER A 448 11.24 12.79 33.60
C SER A 448 10.74 13.13 35.01
N SER A 449 9.90 14.17 35.10
CA SER A 449 9.17 14.52 36.34
C SER A 449 8.05 13.51 36.66
N LEU A 450 7.63 12.69 35.69
CA LEU A 450 6.54 11.73 35.86
C LEU A 450 6.94 10.57 36.78
N ASP A 451 6.00 10.10 37.59
CA ASP A 451 6.22 8.91 38.41
C ASP A 451 6.23 7.62 37.56
N GLU A 452 6.79 6.55 38.15
CA GLU A 452 6.92 5.25 37.49
C GLU A 452 5.57 4.69 37.00
N SER A 453 4.48 4.99 37.72
CA SER A 453 3.14 4.54 37.36
C SER A 453 2.66 5.20 36.06
N SER A 454 2.96 6.48 35.90
CA SER A 454 2.59 7.31 34.75
C SER A 454 3.44 6.93 33.53
N GLN A 455 4.74 6.70 33.73
CA GLN A 455 5.63 6.17 32.71
C GLN A 455 5.18 4.81 32.19
N ARG A 456 4.81 3.87 33.07
CA ARG A 456 4.26 2.56 32.66
C ARG A 456 2.97 2.70 31.85
N ARG A 457 2.04 3.57 32.28
CA ARG A 457 0.82 3.85 31.50
C ARG A 457 1.12 4.39 30.10
N MET A 458 2.12 5.27 29.97
CA MET A 458 2.54 5.77 28.66
C MET A 458 3.10 4.65 27.78
N ILE A 459 3.98 3.81 28.33
CA ILE A 459 4.57 2.67 27.62
C ILE A 459 3.48 1.73 27.10
N ASP A 460 2.53 1.35 27.97
CA ASP A 460 1.43 0.45 27.60
C ASP A 460 0.59 1.05 26.46
N ARG A 461 0.21 2.33 26.58
CA ARG A 461 -0.61 3.01 25.58
C ARG A 461 0.11 3.20 24.24
N ILE A 462 1.41 3.49 24.25
CA ILE A 462 2.24 3.53 23.04
C ILE A 462 2.35 2.13 22.42
N GLY A 463 2.49 1.10 23.26
CA GLY A 463 2.58 -0.29 22.84
C GLY A 463 1.33 -0.76 22.09
N ASP A 464 0.16 -0.35 22.57
CA ASP A 464 -1.15 -0.68 22.02
C ASP A 464 -1.51 0.09 20.73
N LEU A 465 -0.70 1.08 20.32
CA LEU A 465 -0.95 1.82 19.07
C LEU A 465 -0.85 0.91 17.84
N ARG A 466 -1.83 1.03 16.94
CA ARG A 466 -1.83 0.42 15.61
C ARG A 466 -1.21 1.34 14.57
N LEU A 467 0.06 1.12 14.27
CA LEU A 467 0.90 2.03 13.48
C LEU A 467 0.99 1.69 11.99
N ASP A 468 0.05 0.91 11.46
CA ASP A 468 0.11 0.41 10.08
C ASP A 468 0.09 1.54 9.05
N GLY A 469 1.21 1.69 8.33
CA GLY A 469 1.40 2.76 7.35
C GLY A 469 1.83 4.10 7.96
N TYR A 470 1.92 4.20 9.29
CA TYR A 470 2.44 5.38 9.99
C TYR A 470 3.95 5.26 10.21
N ASN A 471 4.65 6.37 10.03
CA ASN A 471 6.09 6.50 10.22
C ASN A 471 6.40 7.86 10.88
N GLY A 472 7.42 8.58 10.40
CA GLY A 472 7.74 9.93 10.83
C GLY A 472 6.57 10.93 10.83
N GLU A 473 5.52 10.72 10.02
CA GLU A 473 4.32 11.60 10.00
C GLU A 473 3.66 11.76 11.40
N LEU A 474 3.58 10.69 12.20
CA LEU A 474 2.97 10.80 13.54
C LEU A 474 3.82 11.63 14.50
N LEU A 475 5.15 11.55 14.39
CA LEU A 475 6.06 12.38 15.20
C LEU A 475 5.92 13.85 14.83
N ARG A 476 5.85 14.16 13.53
CA ARG A 476 5.61 15.52 13.02
C ARG A 476 4.27 16.07 13.51
N TRP A 477 3.21 15.27 13.42
CA TRP A 477 1.89 15.66 13.90
C TRP A 477 1.86 15.89 15.41
N LEU A 478 2.45 14.99 16.21
CA LEU A 478 2.46 15.08 17.67
C LEU A 478 3.16 16.36 18.16
N ALA A 479 4.27 16.72 17.51
CA ALA A 479 5.04 17.91 17.83
C ALA A 479 4.32 19.22 17.49
N LEU A 480 3.56 19.25 16.39
CA LEU A 480 2.89 20.46 15.90
C LEU A 480 1.47 20.66 16.47
N GLY A 481 0.75 19.57 16.74
CA GLY A 481 -0.69 19.59 17.05
C GLY A 481 -1.06 20.18 18.41
N ASN A 482 -0.09 20.49 19.27
CA ASN A 482 -0.30 20.87 20.66
C ASN A 482 0.15 22.32 20.98
N GLU A 483 0.35 23.13 19.94
CA GLU A 483 0.87 24.50 20.03
C GLU A 483 -0.25 25.58 20.10
N PRO A 484 0.03 26.78 20.67
CA PRO A 484 -0.94 27.88 20.79
C PRO A 484 -1.41 28.46 19.44
N GLU A 485 -0.52 28.49 18.44
CA GLU A 485 -0.81 28.78 17.03
C GLU A 485 -0.44 27.53 16.23
N PRO A 486 -1.39 26.61 15.99
CA PRO A 486 -1.06 25.33 15.39
C PRO A 486 -0.64 25.51 13.94
N ASP A 487 0.65 25.33 13.65
CA ASP A 487 1.12 25.07 12.30
C ASP A 487 0.74 23.64 11.94
N ALA A 488 -0.25 23.46 11.05
CA ALA A 488 -0.60 22.13 10.59
C ALA A 488 0.53 21.52 9.75
N PRO A 489 0.85 20.22 9.91
CA PRO A 489 1.74 19.51 8.99
C PRO A 489 1.30 19.71 7.53
N CYS A 490 2.26 19.72 6.60
CA CYS A 490 1.92 19.78 5.18
C CYS A 490 1.08 18.55 4.79
N PRO A 491 -0.11 18.70 4.18
CA PRO A 491 -0.88 17.56 3.71
C PRO A 491 -0.06 16.72 2.75
N ALA A 492 0.00 15.40 2.98
CA ALA A 492 0.82 14.48 2.19
C ALA A 492 0.56 14.60 0.67
N ALA A 493 -0.68 14.86 0.25
CA ALA A 493 -1.01 15.06 -1.16
C ALA A 493 -0.34 16.30 -1.78
N VAL A 494 -0.10 17.36 -1.01
CA VAL A 494 0.56 18.58 -1.46
C VAL A 494 2.07 18.38 -1.53
N SER A 495 2.69 17.83 -0.48
CA SER A 495 4.13 17.55 -0.47
C SER A 495 4.53 16.51 -1.53
N ASP A 496 3.70 15.49 -1.74
CA ASP A 496 3.82 14.51 -2.83
C ASP A 496 3.81 15.17 -4.22
N LEU A 497 2.83 16.05 -4.47
CA LEU A 497 2.73 16.77 -5.74
C LEU A 497 3.95 17.65 -5.97
N MET A 498 4.41 18.38 -4.95
CA MET A 498 5.60 19.22 -5.03
C MET A 498 6.86 18.41 -5.33
N ALA A 499 7.06 17.27 -4.64
CA ALA A 499 8.18 16.38 -4.87
C ALA A 499 8.20 15.82 -6.30
N ARG A 500 7.04 15.37 -6.81
CA ARG A 500 6.90 14.86 -8.17
C ARG A 500 7.16 15.94 -9.23
N ILE A 501 6.67 17.17 -9.01
CA ILE A 501 6.98 18.31 -9.89
C ILE A 501 8.49 18.62 -9.86
N ALA A 502 9.12 18.64 -8.69
CA ALA A 502 10.54 18.90 -8.56
C ALA A 502 11.38 17.89 -9.36
N LEU A 503 11.08 16.60 -9.23
CA LEU A 503 11.77 15.52 -9.94
C LEU A 503 11.44 15.46 -11.43
N ALA A 504 10.26 15.92 -11.86
CA ALA A 504 9.97 16.08 -13.29
C ALA A 504 10.90 17.14 -13.93
N PHE A 505 11.18 18.24 -13.22
CA PHE A 505 12.10 19.28 -13.69
C PHE A 505 13.58 18.91 -13.54
N ASN A 506 13.95 18.21 -12.47
CA ASN A 506 15.33 17.79 -12.22
C ASN A 506 15.40 16.32 -11.76
N PRO A 507 15.32 15.35 -12.70
CA PRO A 507 15.33 13.92 -12.37
C PRO A 507 16.64 13.42 -11.77
N SER A 508 17.73 14.17 -11.98
CA SER A 508 19.08 13.83 -11.52
C SER A 508 19.48 14.56 -10.23
N ALA A 509 18.53 15.19 -9.53
CA ALA A 509 18.82 15.94 -8.32
C ALA A 509 19.50 15.08 -7.25
N ALA A 510 20.64 15.55 -6.75
CA ALA A 510 21.42 14.89 -5.71
C ALA A 510 21.36 15.63 -4.37
N GLN A 511 21.03 16.92 -4.39
CA GLN A 511 20.88 17.76 -3.21
C GLN A 511 19.55 18.52 -3.21
N ALA A 512 18.85 18.48 -2.07
CA ALA A 512 17.64 19.20 -1.81
C ALA A 512 17.78 20.11 -0.59
N TYR A 513 17.14 21.29 -0.65
CA TYR A 513 17.13 22.25 0.44
C TYR A 513 15.73 22.82 0.70
N ASP A 514 15.37 22.99 1.97
CA ASP A 514 14.16 23.70 2.40
C ASP A 514 14.52 24.90 3.32
N PRO A 515 14.42 26.16 2.86
CA PRO A 515 14.74 27.34 3.67
C PRO A 515 13.73 27.61 4.80
N CYS A 516 12.57 26.95 4.76
CA CYS A 516 11.52 27.05 5.76
C CYS A 516 11.02 25.64 6.11
N LEU A 517 11.96 24.80 6.54
CA LEU A 517 11.80 23.35 6.72
C LEU A 517 10.61 22.95 7.58
N GLY A 518 10.30 23.75 8.61
CA GLY A 518 9.39 23.34 9.68
C GLY A 518 9.87 22.02 10.27
N VAL A 519 9.01 21.00 10.21
CA VAL A 519 9.30 19.62 10.66
C VAL A 519 9.72 18.68 9.52
N GLY A 520 9.90 19.15 8.28
CA GLY A 520 10.51 18.40 7.18
C GLY A 520 9.59 17.55 6.29
N ASP A 521 8.28 17.83 6.26
CA ASP A 521 7.29 17.07 5.46
C ASP A 521 7.61 17.02 3.96
N THR A 522 8.06 18.14 3.39
CA THR A 522 8.40 18.32 1.97
C THR A 522 9.61 17.49 1.55
N LEU A 523 10.68 17.51 2.36
CA LEU A 523 11.88 16.71 2.13
C LEU A 523 11.62 15.22 2.34
N ALA A 524 10.77 14.85 3.30
CA ALA A 524 10.32 13.48 3.49
C ALA A 524 9.59 12.95 2.24
N ALA A 525 8.65 13.74 1.68
CA ALA A 525 7.98 13.39 0.44
C ALA A 525 8.97 13.22 -0.73
N LEU A 526 9.96 14.10 -0.84
CA LEU A 526 10.99 14.01 -1.87
C LEU A 526 11.84 12.73 -1.73
N ARG A 527 12.24 12.36 -0.51
CA ARG A 527 13.02 11.13 -0.22
C ARG A 527 12.28 9.84 -0.58
N ARG A 528 10.95 9.84 -0.56
CA ARG A 528 10.13 8.69 -1.01
C ARG A 528 10.31 8.41 -2.50
N PHE A 529 10.49 9.46 -3.32
CA PHE A 529 10.69 9.34 -4.77
C PHE A 529 12.16 9.32 -5.19
N ALA A 530 13.04 9.94 -4.40
CA ALA A 530 14.48 9.97 -4.61
C ALA A 530 15.23 9.51 -3.34
N PRO A 531 15.34 8.19 -3.08
CA PRO A 531 15.89 7.67 -1.82
C PRO A 531 17.38 7.95 -1.55
N THR A 532 18.10 8.53 -2.51
CA THR A 532 19.53 8.86 -2.39
C THR A 532 19.79 10.36 -2.33
N ILE A 533 18.75 11.21 -2.43
CA ILE A 533 18.93 12.65 -2.39
C ILE A 533 19.37 13.09 -0.98
N ARG A 534 20.37 13.95 -0.90
CA ARG A 534 20.79 14.56 0.37
C ARG A 534 19.90 15.75 0.67
N CYS A 535 19.48 15.86 1.92
CA CYS A 535 18.52 16.86 2.36
C CYS A 535 19.19 17.80 3.37
N GLY A 536 18.93 19.10 3.21
CA GLY A 536 19.26 20.12 4.20
C GLY A 536 18.13 21.13 4.34
N GLY A 537 18.18 21.96 5.36
CA GLY A 537 17.13 22.93 5.60
C GLY A 537 17.39 23.84 6.78
N GLN A 538 16.55 24.84 6.92
CA GLN A 538 16.57 25.74 8.07
C GLN A 538 15.14 25.90 8.60
N THR A 539 15.00 25.84 9.91
CA THR A 539 13.70 26.00 10.60
C THR A 539 13.81 27.06 11.68
N VAL A 540 12.73 27.78 11.94
CA VAL A 540 12.73 28.89 12.91
C VAL A 540 12.92 28.37 14.33
N ARG A 541 12.29 27.24 14.68
CA ARG A 541 12.26 26.74 16.05
C ARG A 541 13.19 25.55 16.23
N PHE A 542 13.93 25.56 17.33
CA PHE A 542 14.80 24.46 17.70
C PHE A 542 14.05 23.10 17.84
N PRO A 543 12.87 23.02 18.49
CA PRO A 543 12.08 21.78 18.58
C PRO A 543 11.77 21.14 17.22
N ASP A 544 11.46 21.95 16.20
CA ASP A 544 11.08 21.44 14.88
C ASP A 544 12.26 20.75 14.17
N ALA A 545 13.49 21.23 14.38
CA ALA A 545 14.70 20.61 13.85
C ALA A 545 14.94 19.23 14.48
N LEU A 546 14.67 19.07 15.78
CA LEU A 546 14.80 17.78 16.46
C LEU A 546 13.77 16.78 15.91
N VAL A 547 12.51 17.21 15.78
CA VAL A 547 11.43 16.38 15.24
C VAL A 547 11.72 15.97 13.79
N ALA A 548 12.23 16.90 12.98
CA ALA A 548 12.65 16.61 11.61
C ALA A 548 13.66 15.46 11.56
N LYS A 549 14.68 15.47 12.43
CA LYS A 549 15.69 14.41 12.54
C LYS A 549 15.10 13.06 13.00
N LEU A 550 14.27 13.06 14.05
CA LEU A 550 13.67 11.83 14.57
C LEU A 550 12.80 11.15 13.52
N ALA A 551 11.94 11.92 12.88
CA ALA A 551 11.02 11.40 11.90
C ALA A 551 11.72 11.01 10.59
N ALA A 552 12.78 11.71 10.17
CA ALA A 552 13.66 11.23 9.10
C ALA A 552 14.26 9.84 9.44
N ARG A 553 14.72 9.65 10.68
CA ARG A 553 15.29 8.38 11.12
C ARG A 553 14.27 7.24 11.13
N CYS A 554 13.02 7.51 11.51
CA CYS A 554 11.90 6.57 11.40
C CYS A 554 11.51 6.26 9.95
N GLU A 555 11.82 7.15 9.01
CA GLU A 555 11.59 6.97 7.57
C GLU A 555 12.80 6.34 6.85
N GLY A 556 13.84 5.95 7.60
CA GLY A 556 15.01 5.25 7.05
C GLY A 556 16.07 6.17 6.43
N TRP A 557 16.08 7.45 6.78
CA TRP A 557 17.09 8.41 6.30
C TRP A 557 17.55 9.39 7.40
N PHE A 558 18.55 10.21 7.11
CA PHE A 558 19.12 11.17 8.05
C PHE A 558 19.57 12.46 7.36
N PHE A 559 19.80 13.50 8.15
CA PHE A 559 20.42 14.75 7.70
C PHE A 559 21.93 14.67 7.96
N ASP A 560 22.74 15.08 6.98
CA ASP A 560 24.19 15.18 7.16
C ASP A 560 24.55 16.23 8.23
N ASP A 561 25.74 16.12 8.81
CA ASP A 561 26.23 17.08 9.80
C ASP A 561 26.25 18.52 9.25
N GLY A 562 25.64 19.44 10.00
CA GLY A 562 25.50 20.84 9.58
C GLY A 562 24.60 21.06 8.36
N ALA A 563 23.80 20.08 7.96
CA ALA A 563 22.78 20.25 6.91
C ALA A 563 21.51 20.94 7.44
N LEU A 564 21.31 20.96 8.77
CA LEU A 564 20.21 21.65 9.44
C LEU A 564 20.70 22.84 10.26
N ALA A 565 19.98 23.96 10.13
CA ALA A 565 20.17 25.15 10.94
C ALA A 565 18.88 25.59 11.64
N VAL A 566 19.02 26.37 12.71
CA VAL A 566 17.90 26.90 13.50
C VAL A 566 17.95 28.43 13.50
N GLY A 567 16.80 29.06 13.26
CA GLY A 567 16.65 30.50 13.10
C GLY A 567 15.95 30.84 11.79
N SER A 568 15.47 32.08 11.64
CA SER A 568 14.82 32.51 10.39
C SER A 568 15.85 32.75 9.28
N ALA A 569 15.79 31.97 8.19
CA ALA A 569 16.69 32.14 7.03
C ALA A 569 16.56 33.52 6.36
N LEU A 570 15.46 34.26 6.59
CA LEU A 570 15.34 35.64 6.10
C LEU A 570 16.21 36.62 6.88
N VAL A 571 16.41 36.39 8.18
CA VAL A 571 17.15 37.29 9.08
C VAL A 571 18.62 36.85 9.16
N GLU A 572 18.84 35.57 9.48
CA GLU A 572 20.15 34.96 9.64
C GLU A 572 20.20 33.68 8.81
N ASP A 573 20.78 33.80 7.62
CA ASP A 573 20.99 32.68 6.71
C ASP A 573 22.25 31.91 7.12
N GLU A 574 22.08 30.96 8.03
CA GLU A 574 23.14 30.09 8.56
C GLU A 574 23.76 29.18 7.49
N LEU A 575 23.05 28.99 6.38
CA LEU A 575 23.46 28.13 5.27
C LEU A 575 23.76 28.95 4.00
N ALA A 576 24.05 30.25 4.16
CA ALA A 576 24.37 31.16 3.08
C ALA A 576 25.47 30.59 2.17
N GLY A 577 25.22 30.61 0.86
CA GLY A 577 26.13 30.08 -0.15
C GLY A 577 26.07 28.56 -0.34
N LYS A 578 25.35 27.80 0.49
CA LYS A 578 25.01 26.41 0.17
C LYS A 578 23.93 26.39 -0.91
N LEU A 579 24.21 25.70 -2.00
CA LEU A 579 23.31 25.58 -3.14
C LEU A 579 22.80 24.15 -3.30
N ALA A 580 21.55 24.00 -3.76
CA ALA A 580 20.94 22.70 -3.99
C ALA A 580 20.32 22.58 -5.40
N ASP A 581 20.24 21.34 -5.90
CA ASP A 581 19.67 21.01 -7.20
C ASP A 581 18.14 21.18 -7.21
N VAL A 582 17.52 20.99 -6.04
CA VAL A 582 16.09 21.17 -5.79
C VAL A 582 15.90 21.99 -4.53
N ILE A 583 15.10 23.05 -4.62
CA ILE A 583 14.55 23.74 -3.45
C ILE A 583 13.07 23.35 -3.38
N VAL A 584 12.62 22.82 -2.24
CA VAL A 584 11.21 22.44 -2.06
C VAL A 584 10.74 22.98 -0.72
N SER A 585 9.68 23.79 -0.70
CA SER A 585 9.27 24.48 0.53
C SER A 585 7.82 24.91 0.52
N VAL A 586 7.14 24.76 1.65
CA VAL A 586 5.83 25.36 1.91
C VAL A 586 6.06 26.63 2.70
N LEU A 587 5.81 27.79 2.07
CA LEU A 587 6.13 29.08 2.64
C LEU A 587 5.06 29.55 3.63
N PRO A 588 5.42 30.28 4.70
CA PRO A 588 4.46 30.85 5.63
C PRO A 588 3.46 31.78 4.91
N PRO A 589 2.14 31.62 5.11
CA PRO A 589 1.16 32.42 4.40
C PRO A 589 1.05 33.82 5.01
N ASN A 590 1.35 34.85 4.21
CA ASN A 590 1.11 36.25 4.59
C ASN A 590 1.79 36.66 5.91
N GLN A 591 2.96 36.09 6.20
CA GLN A 591 3.80 36.52 7.32
C GLN A 591 4.05 38.03 7.21
N GLY A 592 3.81 38.75 8.31
CA GLY A 592 3.93 40.19 8.38
C GLY A 592 5.38 40.67 8.43
N GLU A 593 5.72 41.40 9.48
CA GLU A 593 7.07 41.90 9.70
C GLU A 593 8.06 40.76 9.94
N TRP A 594 9.14 40.72 9.14
CA TRP A 594 10.12 39.63 9.14
C TRP A 594 11.55 40.08 9.43
N THR A 595 11.78 41.39 9.58
CA THR A 595 13.09 41.97 9.96
C THR A 595 12.89 43.29 10.70
N ASP A 596 13.78 43.57 11.66
CA ASP A 596 13.78 44.80 12.46
C ASP A 596 14.40 46.01 11.75
N HIS A 597 14.97 45.80 10.56
CA HIS A 597 15.65 46.83 9.77
C HIS A 597 15.03 46.97 8.38
N ALA A 598 15.33 48.05 7.67
CA ALA A 598 14.98 48.12 6.25
C ALA A 598 15.80 47.05 5.52
N PRO A 599 15.19 46.20 4.66
CA PRO A 599 15.94 45.20 3.90
C PRO A 599 17.03 45.87 3.07
N ASP A 600 18.25 45.36 3.18
CA ASP A 600 19.42 45.93 2.51
C ASP A 600 19.30 45.78 0.98
N PRO A 601 19.26 46.87 0.19
CA PRO A 601 19.20 46.79 -1.26
C PRO A 601 20.42 46.12 -1.92
N SER A 602 21.53 45.98 -1.20
CA SER A 602 22.75 45.32 -1.67
C SER A 602 22.78 43.81 -1.40
N ASP A 603 21.83 43.29 -0.64
CA ASP A 603 21.68 41.86 -0.39
C ASP A 603 21.37 41.13 -1.71
N THR A 604 22.27 40.23 -2.09
CA THR A 604 22.22 39.51 -3.37
C THR A 604 21.02 38.58 -3.51
N ARG A 605 20.34 38.28 -2.40
CA ARG A 605 19.10 37.48 -2.41
C ARG A 605 17.96 38.21 -3.14
N TRP A 606 17.93 39.54 -3.12
CA TRP A 606 16.86 40.35 -3.72
C TRP A 606 17.01 40.53 -5.24
N ALA A 607 17.18 39.43 -5.96
CA ALA A 607 17.44 39.37 -7.40
C ALA A 607 16.33 40.00 -8.27
N PHE A 608 15.10 40.08 -7.75
CA PHE A 608 13.95 40.67 -8.43
C PHE A 608 13.50 41.99 -7.78
N GLY A 609 14.31 42.53 -6.86
CA GLY A 609 14.03 43.77 -6.15
C GLY A 609 13.70 43.55 -4.67
N VAL A 610 13.82 44.65 -3.92
CA VAL A 610 13.76 44.63 -2.46
C VAL A 610 12.33 44.35 -1.98
N PRO A 611 12.09 43.24 -1.25
CA PRO A 611 10.77 42.92 -0.73
C PRO A 611 10.36 43.89 0.40
N PRO A 612 9.05 44.08 0.64
CA PRO A 612 8.59 44.94 1.72
C PRO A 612 8.89 44.31 3.09
N ARG A 613 9.39 45.12 4.03
CA ARG A 613 9.67 44.70 5.42
C ARG A 613 8.47 44.09 6.13
N ASN A 614 7.28 44.64 5.89
CA ASN A 614 6.05 44.27 6.60
C ASN A 614 5.30 43.09 5.96
N LYS A 615 5.87 42.43 4.95
CA LYS A 615 5.27 41.24 4.32
C LYS A 615 6.33 40.33 3.69
N ALA A 616 6.48 39.13 4.22
CA ALA A 616 7.60 38.23 3.90
C ALA A 616 7.40 37.39 2.62
N ASN A 617 6.21 37.40 2.01
CA ASN A 617 5.86 36.49 0.91
C ASN A 617 6.89 36.46 -0.23
N LEU A 618 7.23 37.62 -0.81
CA LEU A 618 8.24 37.71 -1.88
C LEU A 618 9.68 37.66 -1.36
N ALA A 619 9.90 37.89 -0.06
CA ALA A 619 11.21 37.68 0.56
C ALA A 619 11.55 36.18 0.60
N TRP A 620 10.60 35.34 1.01
CA TRP A 620 10.77 33.88 1.02
C TRP A 620 10.97 33.27 -0.38
N VAL A 621 10.23 33.76 -1.38
CA VAL A 621 10.43 33.33 -2.78
C VAL A 621 11.86 33.62 -3.24
N GLN A 622 12.38 34.79 -2.90
CA GLN A 622 13.74 35.21 -3.25
C GLN A 622 14.81 34.48 -2.44
N GLN A 623 14.58 34.23 -1.14
CA GLN A 623 15.45 33.38 -0.30
C GLN A 623 15.62 32.00 -0.92
N ALA A 624 14.50 31.34 -1.25
CA ALA A 624 14.51 30.04 -1.88
C ALA A 624 15.25 30.07 -3.24
N PHE A 625 15.02 31.11 -4.04
CA PHE A 625 15.72 31.27 -5.31
C PHE A 625 17.24 31.44 -5.15
N ALA A 626 17.70 32.11 -4.09
CA ALA A 626 19.12 32.37 -3.83
C ALA A 626 19.93 31.10 -3.49
N HIS A 627 19.30 30.09 -2.88
CA HIS A 627 19.94 28.78 -2.61
C HIS A 627 19.87 27.79 -3.78
N ARG A 628 19.26 28.17 -4.90
CA ARG A 628 19.14 27.28 -6.07
C ARG A 628 20.47 27.23 -6.81
N ALA A 629 21.00 26.03 -7.02
CA ALA A 629 22.18 25.83 -7.86
C ALA A 629 21.89 26.21 -9.33
N PRO A 630 22.92 26.59 -10.13
CA PRO A 630 22.78 26.67 -11.58
C PRO A 630 22.22 25.36 -12.15
N GLY A 631 21.23 25.42 -13.03
CA GLY A 631 20.50 24.23 -13.51
C GLY A 631 19.49 23.62 -12.52
N GLY A 632 19.48 24.05 -11.26
CA GLY A 632 18.54 23.59 -10.25
C GLY A 632 17.13 24.15 -10.42
N ILE A 633 16.18 23.65 -9.62
CA ILE A 633 14.78 24.09 -9.64
C ILE A 633 14.30 24.42 -8.22
N ALA A 634 13.47 25.45 -8.06
CA ALA A 634 12.76 25.72 -6.83
C ALA A 634 11.25 25.48 -7.03
N VAL A 635 10.64 24.68 -6.17
CA VAL A 635 9.21 24.32 -6.17
C VAL A 635 8.61 24.78 -4.85
N LEU A 636 7.90 25.89 -4.89
CA LEU A 636 7.47 26.61 -3.70
C LEU A 636 5.95 26.65 -3.62
N ALA A 637 5.37 26.11 -2.55
CA ALA A 637 3.97 26.36 -2.26
C ALA A 637 3.87 27.68 -1.50
N ALA A 638 3.21 28.69 -2.09
CA ALA A 638 3.04 30.01 -1.50
C ALA A 638 1.58 30.45 -1.51
N SER A 639 1.22 31.38 -0.63
CA SER A 639 -0.12 31.98 -0.65
C SER A 639 -0.38 32.69 -1.99
N ASN A 640 -1.64 32.68 -2.45
CA ASN A 640 -2.00 33.30 -3.72
C ASN A 640 -1.69 34.81 -3.79
N ALA A 641 -1.46 35.48 -2.66
CA ALA A 641 -1.05 36.88 -2.61
C ALA A 641 0.26 37.14 -3.37
N VAL A 642 1.19 36.17 -3.43
CA VAL A 642 2.42 36.27 -4.25
C VAL A 642 2.10 36.50 -5.73
N LEU A 643 0.97 35.99 -6.20
CA LEU A 643 0.61 36.00 -7.62
C LEU A 643 0.03 37.34 -8.09
N HIS A 644 -0.65 38.09 -7.22
CA HIS A 644 -1.51 39.21 -7.65
C HIS A 644 -1.62 40.40 -6.69
N GLU A 645 -0.87 40.45 -5.58
CA GLU A 645 -0.97 41.59 -4.67
C GLU A 645 -0.60 42.91 -5.38
N SER A 646 -1.38 43.95 -5.11
CA SER A 646 -1.31 45.25 -5.79
C SER A 646 -0.78 46.38 -4.91
N ARG A 647 -0.47 46.11 -3.64
CA ARG A 647 -0.04 47.11 -2.64
C ARG A 647 1.48 47.21 -2.53
N GLY A 648 1.95 48.41 -2.19
CA GLY A 648 3.36 48.65 -1.85
C GLY A 648 4.31 48.41 -3.03
N CYS A 649 5.48 47.82 -2.76
CA CYS A 649 6.48 47.49 -3.78
C CYS A 649 6.30 46.09 -4.40
N GLU A 650 5.37 45.26 -3.92
CA GLU A 650 5.15 43.90 -4.43
C GLU A 650 4.85 43.83 -5.94
N PRO A 651 4.06 44.76 -6.55
CA PRO A 651 3.88 44.76 -8.00
C PRO A 651 5.18 44.92 -8.77
N GLY A 652 6.10 45.76 -8.29
CA GLY A 652 7.40 46.00 -8.93
C GLY A 652 8.30 44.77 -8.84
N VAL A 653 8.37 44.15 -7.65
CA VAL A 653 9.16 42.91 -7.45
C VAL A 653 8.59 41.76 -8.28
N ARG A 654 7.27 41.62 -8.35
CA ARG A 654 6.62 40.60 -9.19
C ARG A 654 6.83 40.85 -10.68
N ALA A 655 6.74 42.09 -11.15
CA ALA A 655 7.02 42.43 -12.54
C ALA A 655 8.45 42.03 -12.92
N ALA A 656 9.44 42.35 -12.07
CA ALA A 656 10.82 41.91 -12.27
C ALA A 656 10.98 40.38 -12.24
N LEU A 657 10.24 39.67 -11.37
CA LEU A 657 10.20 38.21 -11.36
C LEU A 657 9.62 37.64 -12.66
N ILE A 658 8.54 38.21 -13.19
CA ILE A 658 7.92 37.81 -14.46
C ILE A 658 8.91 38.03 -15.62
N GLU A 659 9.47 39.23 -15.73
CA GLU A 659 10.39 39.63 -16.80
C GLU A 659 11.73 38.89 -16.74
N SER A 660 12.08 38.31 -15.59
CA SER A 660 13.35 37.59 -15.41
C SER A 660 13.48 36.33 -16.27
N GLY A 661 12.36 35.73 -16.70
CA GLY A 661 12.33 34.44 -17.37
C GLY A 661 12.58 33.22 -16.46
N CYS A 662 12.72 33.43 -15.14
CA CYS A 662 12.97 32.36 -14.17
C CYS A 662 11.71 31.56 -13.81
N VAL A 663 10.51 32.14 -13.92
CA VAL A 663 9.24 31.43 -13.62
C VAL A 663 8.99 30.39 -14.71
N ARG A 664 8.95 29.10 -14.34
CA ARG A 664 8.74 27.97 -15.26
C ARG A 664 7.29 27.53 -15.33
N ALA A 665 6.66 27.40 -14.16
CA ALA A 665 5.27 26.99 -14.05
C ALA A 665 4.60 27.59 -12.80
N VAL A 666 3.27 27.76 -12.86
CA VAL A 666 2.43 28.11 -11.72
C VAL A 666 1.21 27.20 -11.68
N VAL A 667 0.99 26.51 -10.56
CA VAL A 667 -0.12 25.56 -10.36
C VAL A 667 -0.98 26.04 -9.20
N SER A 668 -2.22 26.46 -9.45
CA SER A 668 -3.13 26.87 -8.38
C SER A 668 -3.78 25.66 -7.72
N LEU A 669 -3.70 25.57 -6.39
CA LEU A 669 -4.25 24.44 -5.63
C LEU A 669 -5.64 24.75 -5.08
N PRO A 670 -6.52 23.74 -4.90
CA PRO A 670 -7.79 23.91 -4.20
C PRO A 670 -7.62 24.59 -2.83
N GLY A 671 -8.58 25.42 -2.45
CA GLY A 671 -8.66 25.94 -1.07
C GLY A 671 -9.08 24.84 -0.08
N GLY A 672 -8.72 25.01 1.20
CA GLY A 672 -9.13 24.12 2.28
C GLY A 672 -8.38 22.78 2.36
N LEU A 673 -7.19 22.68 1.74
CA LEU A 673 -6.35 21.47 1.82
C LEU A 673 -5.63 21.33 3.16
N PHE A 674 -5.29 22.45 3.80
CA PHE A 674 -4.61 22.47 5.10
C PHE A 674 -5.64 22.49 6.23
N SER A 675 -5.38 21.74 7.31
CA SER A 675 -6.34 21.53 8.40
C SER A 675 -6.49 22.71 9.35
N ASP A 676 -5.54 23.64 9.36
CA ASP A 676 -5.56 24.87 10.15
C ASP A 676 -6.37 26.00 9.47
N GLY A 677 -6.94 25.75 8.29
CA GLY A 677 -7.78 26.72 7.59
C GLY A 677 -7.00 27.88 6.96
N ARG A 678 -5.68 27.75 6.77
CA ARG A 678 -4.88 28.78 6.08
C ARG A 678 -5.39 29.06 4.66
N VAL A 679 -5.07 30.26 4.18
CA VAL A 679 -5.49 30.75 2.85
C VAL A 679 -5.05 29.80 1.72
N PRO A 680 -5.72 29.80 0.55
CA PRO A 680 -5.32 28.95 -0.57
C PRO A 680 -3.89 29.23 -1.08
N PHE A 681 -3.24 28.15 -1.54
CA PHE A 681 -1.86 28.17 -2.02
C PHE A 681 -1.80 27.91 -3.54
N SER A 682 -0.70 28.33 -4.14
CA SER A 682 -0.27 27.90 -5.47
C SER A 682 1.17 27.42 -5.40
N ILE A 683 1.53 26.46 -6.25
CA ILE A 683 2.91 26.02 -6.45
C ILE A 683 3.53 26.90 -7.53
N ILE A 684 4.64 27.55 -7.21
CA ILE A 684 5.45 28.34 -8.13
C ILE A 684 6.75 27.59 -8.37
N VAL A 685 7.07 27.37 -9.65
CA VAL A 685 8.29 26.69 -10.07
C VAL A 685 9.25 27.71 -10.67
N LEU A 686 10.46 27.84 -10.11
CA LEU A 686 11.51 28.74 -10.57
C LEU A 686 12.74 27.96 -11.04
N GLY A 687 13.39 28.41 -12.10
CA GLY A 687 14.64 27.82 -12.62
C GLY A 687 15.59 28.87 -13.16
N ASP A 688 16.51 28.45 -14.02
CA ASP A 688 17.43 29.38 -14.68
C ASP A 688 16.70 30.42 -15.53
N LYS A 689 17.31 31.60 -15.63
CA LYS A 689 16.90 32.66 -16.53
C LYS A 689 16.87 32.15 -17.97
N ARG A 690 15.77 32.42 -18.66
CA ARG A 690 15.55 32.06 -20.06
C ARG A 690 15.65 33.29 -20.95
N SER A 691 16.21 33.12 -22.14
CA SER A 691 16.20 34.18 -23.17
C SER A 691 14.80 34.33 -23.75
N VAL A 692 14.39 35.57 -24.03
CA VAL A 692 13.15 35.88 -24.75
C VAL A 692 13.27 35.44 -26.22
N PRO A 693 12.22 34.84 -26.83
CA PRO A 693 10.92 34.53 -26.22
C PRO A 693 10.95 33.27 -25.35
N PHE A 694 10.19 33.31 -24.26
CA PHE A 694 9.92 32.14 -23.42
C PHE A 694 8.42 32.03 -23.11
N GLU A 695 8.00 30.84 -22.71
CA GLU A 695 6.63 30.59 -22.22
C GLU A 695 6.65 30.09 -20.77
N THR A 696 5.56 30.31 -20.04
CA THR A 696 5.36 29.79 -18.68
C THR A 696 4.12 28.91 -18.66
N LEU A 697 4.21 27.75 -18.02
CA LEU A 697 3.06 26.85 -17.87
C LEU A 697 2.17 27.30 -16.72
N PHE A 698 0.90 27.61 -17.01
CA PHE A 698 -0.12 27.84 -15.99
C PHE A 698 -1.04 26.64 -15.90
N VAL A 699 -1.31 26.17 -14.68
CA VAL A 699 -2.24 25.07 -14.40
C VAL A 699 -3.23 25.51 -13.33
N ASN A 700 -4.52 25.44 -13.65
CA ASN A 700 -5.62 25.71 -12.74
C ASN A 700 -6.22 24.41 -12.18
N ALA A 701 -5.84 24.06 -10.94
CA ALA A 701 -6.39 22.92 -10.23
C ALA A 701 -7.43 23.29 -9.15
N LEU A 702 -7.95 24.54 -9.11
CA LEU A 702 -8.84 25.02 -8.03
C LEU A 702 -10.08 24.14 -7.80
N GLU A 703 -10.64 23.58 -8.87
CA GLU A 703 -11.86 22.77 -8.84
C GLU A 703 -11.64 21.30 -8.49
N TYR A 704 -10.38 20.84 -8.41
CA TYR A 704 -10.05 19.41 -8.25
C TYR A 704 -10.01 18.94 -6.78
N GLY A 705 -10.31 19.81 -5.82
CA GLY A 705 -10.37 19.41 -4.41
C GLY A 705 -11.66 18.67 -4.09
N VAL A 706 -11.57 17.53 -3.43
CA VAL A 706 -12.74 16.73 -3.02
C VAL A 706 -13.01 16.91 -1.52
N PRO A 707 -14.27 16.95 -1.05
CA PRO A 707 -14.56 16.99 0.38
C PRO A 707 -13.90 15.83 1.10
N ASN A 708 -13.19 16.10 2.20
CA ASN A 708 -12.63 15.03 3.01
C ASN A 708 -13.78 14.35 3.80
N VAL A 709 -13.80 13.01 3.79
CA VAL A 709 -14.92 12.23 4.37
C VAL A 709 -14.81 12.14 5.89
N THR A 710 -13.58 12.22 6.43
CA THR A 710 -13.27 11.95 7.84
C THR A 710 -12.87 13.19 8.64
N ARG A 711 -12.50 14.29 7.99
CA ARG A 711 -12.10 15.56 8.65
C ARG A 711 -12.68 16.77 7.94
N ALA A 712 -12.82 17.89 8.64
CA ALA A 712 -13.15 19.16 8.01
C ALA A 712 -12.03 19.58 7.04
N GLY A 713 -12.40 19.95 5.80
CA GLY A 713 -11.45 20.35 4.76
C GLY A 713 -11.67 19.62 3.43
N ARG A 714 -10.77 19.81 2.48
CA ARG A 714 -10.72 19.16 1.17
C ARG A 714 -9.44 18.33 1.05
N GLY A 715 -9.50 17.23 0.31
CA GLY A 715 -8.33 16.47 -0.15
C GLY A 715 -8.00 16.79 -1.59
N LEU A 716 -6.78 16.46 -2.01
CA LEU A 716 -6.35 16.51 -3.41
C LEU A 716 -6.13 15.07 -3.91
N PRO A 717 -7.03 14.53 -4.74
CA PRO A 717 -6.99 13.12 -5.13
C PRO A 717 -5.80 12.81 -6.06
N MET A 718 -5.45 11.54 -6.16
CA MET A 718 -4.30 11.05 -6.91
C MET A 718 -4.43 11.28 -8.41
N ASP A 719 -5.62 11.13 -9.01
CA ASP A 719 -5.84 11.45 -10.42
C ASP A 719 -5.61 12.93 -10.75
N ALA A 720 -6.01 13.84 -9.85
CA ALA A 720 -5.75 15.26 -9.99
C ALA A 720 -4.24 15.53 -9.95
N ARG A 721 -3.52 14.92 -9.00
CA ARG A 721 -2.05 15.03 -8.89
C ARG A 721 -1.37 14.46 -10.14
N ASP A 722 -1.76 13.28 -10.58
CA ASP A 722 -1.25 12.62 -11.79
C ASP A 722 -1.49 13.47 -13.04
N ARG A 723 -2.67 14.08 -13.15
CA ARG A 723 -3.01 14.97 -14.27
C ARG A 723 -2.13 16.22 -14.28
N VAL A 724 -1.87 16.82 -13.12
CA VAL A 724 -0.94 17.97 -13.01
C VAL A 724 0.47 17.53 -13.41
N VAL A 725 1.00 16.46 -12.82
CA VAL A 725 2.37 15.98 -13.06
C VAL A 725 2.57 15.60 -14.53
N SER A 726 1.66 14.81 -15.11
CA SER A 726 1.74 14.43 -16.53
C SER A 726 1.64 15.63 -17.49
N THR A 727 0.92 16.68 -17.11
CA THR A 727 0.87 17.94 -17.88
C THR A 727 2.20 18.68 -17.80
N VAL A 728 2.82 18.74 -16.62
CA VAL A 728 4.15 19.33 -16.42
C VAL A 728 5.20 18.56 -17.20
N GLU A 729 5.25 17.24 -17.08
CA GLU A 729 6.19 16.36 -17.81
C GLU A 729 6.05 16.51 -19.32
N ARG A 730 4.81 16.53 -19.83
CA ARG A 730 4.53 16.77 -21.26
C ARG A 730 5.04 18.13 -21.71
N TRP A 731 4.84 19.17 -20.90
CA TRP A 731 5.33 20.51 -21.22
C TRP A 731 6.86 20.56 -21.27
N ILE A 732 7.53 19.94 -20.29
CA ILE A 732 9.00 19.84 -20.25
C ILE A 732 9.53 19.11 -21.49
N ALA A 733 8.91 18.00 -21.88
CA ALA A 733 9.35 17.19 -23.01
C ALA A 733 9.13 17.86 -24.38
N THR A 734 8.04 18.63 -24.53
CA THR A 734 7.66 19.23 -25.82
C THR A 734 8.17 20.66 -26.01
N GLY A 735 8.51 21.36 -24.93
CA GLY A 735 9.15 22.68 -24.97
C GLY A 735 8.24 23.87 -25.27
N SER A 736 7.00 23.65 -25.73
CA SER A 736 5.91 24.62 -25.92
C SER A 736 4.66 23.87 -26.44
N SER A 737 3.46 24.49 -26.40
CA SER A 737 2.16 23.99 -26.97
C SER A 737 1.21 23.16 -26.08
N VAL A 738 1.30 23.25 -24.75
CA VAL A 738 0.22 22.75 -23.89
C VAL A 738 -0.95 23.73 -23.91
N PHE A 739 -2.13 23.26 -24.30
CA PHE A 739 -3.41 23.96 -24.11
C PHE A 739 -4.51 22.94 -23.79
N ILE A 740 -5.07 23.04 -22.59
CA ILE A 740 -6.16 22.24 -22.07
C ILE A 740 -7.18 23.25 -21.49
N PRO A 741 -8.28 23.54 -22.20
CA PRO A 741 -9.22 24.59 -21.81
C PRO A 741 -9.64 24.51 -20.34
N GLY A 742 -9.54 25.62 -19.63
CA GLY A 742 -9.90 25.77 -18.21
C GLY A 742 -8.96 25.07 -17.23
N PHE A 743 -7.93 24.34 -17.72
CA PHE A 743 -7.04 23.55 -16.87
C PHE A 743 -5.57 23.91 -17.02
N ALA A 744 -5.03 24.00 -18.23
CA ALA A 744 -3.60 24.26 -18.41
C ALA A 744 -3.28 24.98 -19.71
N ARG A 745 -2.32 25.91 -19.68
CA ARG A 745 -1.85 26.61 -20.87
C ARG A 745 -0.39 27.04 -20.75
N SER A 746 0.35 26.85 -21.83
CA SER A 746 1.66 27.52 -22.04
C SER A 746 1.40 28.95 -22.51
N VAL A 747 1.85 29.94 -21.75
CA VAL A 747 1.55 31.36 -22.00
C VAL A 747 2.84 32.09 -22.37
N PRO A 748 2.87 32.87 -23.46
CA PRO A 748 4.04 33.64 -23.86
C PRO A 748 4.31 34.80 -22.90
N GLU A 749 5.60 35.09 -22.68
CA GLU A 749 6.08 36.19 -21.83
C GLU A 749 5.32 37.51 -22.03
N SER A 750 5.08 37.91 -23.28
CA SER A 750 4.43 39.18 -23.61
C SER A 750 3.02 39.31 -23.03
N GLU A 751 2.29 38.20 -22.92
CA GLU A 751 0.94 38.17 -22.34
C GLU A 751 0.99 38.25 -20.82
N ILE A 752 1.97 37.58 -20.20
CA ILE A 752 2.18 37.59 -18.75
C ILE A 752 2.60 38.99 -18.29
N VAL A 753 3.52 39.64 -19.02
CA VAL A 753 3.95 41.01 -18.75
C VAL A 753 2.81 42.00 -18.93
N ALA A 754 1.97 41.82 -19.95
CA ALA A 754 0.82 42.71 -20.18
C ALA A 754 -0.20 42.67 -19.03
N LEU A 755 -0.42 41.50 -18.41
CA LEU A 755 -1.32 41.36 -17.27
C LEU A 755 -0.66 41.76 -15.95
N GLY A 756 0.62 41.45 -15.76
CA GLY A 756 1.38 41.80 -14.55
C GLY A 756 1.06 40.92 -13.33
N ASP A 757 0.45 39.76 -13.54
CA ASP A 757 0.15 38.78 -12.51
C ASP A 757 0.54 37.35 -12.91
N LEU A 758 0.60 36.46 -11.93
CA LEU A 758 0.95 35.04 -12.10
C LEU A 758 -0.24 34.12 -11.82
N THR A 759 -1.47 34.57 -12.02
CA THR A 759 -2.67 33.82 -11.64
C THR A 759 -3.10 32.81 -12.71
N PRO A 760 -3.04 31.48 -12.47
CA PRO A 760 -3.37 30.51 -13.51
C PRO A 760 -4.77 30.65 -14.11
N TRP A 761 -5.77 30.98 -13.29
CA TRP A 761 -7.16 31.13 -13.71
C TRP A 761 -7.42 32.31 -14.66
N SER A 762 -6.47 33.23 -14.81
CA SER A 762 -6.57 34.34 -15.76
C SER A 762 -6.14 33.95 -17.18
N TYR A 763 -5.45 32.81 -17.34
CA TYR A 763 -4.83 32.41 -18.60
C TYR A 763 -5.46 31.19 -19.27
N VAL A 764 -6.02 30.25 -18.50
CA VAL A 764 -6.40 28.90 -18.97
C VAL A 764 -7.84 28.75 -19.45
#